data_AF-A0A848BZ23-F1
#
_entry.id   AF-A0A848BZ23-F1
#
_cell.length_a   1.000
_cell.length_b   1.000
_cell.length_c   1.000
_cell.angle_alpha   90.00
_cell.angle_beta   90.00
_cell.angle_gamma   90.00
#
_symmetry.space_group_name_H-M   'P 1'
#
loop_
_entity.id
_entity.type
_entity.pdbx_description
1 polymer ?
#
loop_
_entity_poly.entity_id
_entity_poly.type
_entity_poly.pdbx_seq_one_letter_code
_entity_poly.pdbx_strand_id
1 'polypeptide(L)'
;MRIVISGIPIEVQKKNIKNMHLQVKPPDGHVTISAPKSVDDEAIKMYARLNLGFIKNAIAKFQSQPRASKRQYVSGETLYIWGKAYYLLFKADAQKNSFTIQNQNVILAMNSKSSVKQREAYVREEYRKMLKAAIEKRLPFWEEKTGLHCDSWQTKYMITKWGACNTEKRKLWFNLQLAQKEPQCLDYIILHELTHLITRKHDATFTSHLDRYMPEWREVRKTLNDSRFDYYEAHDESPLQKLINRKRYDEIKDAALAYLHKVQEVTNESVEAVDVTLENVTHIVQQSDGVIGFDVIVSCAVEKSSSTKSYFIEKWLRIHCQVTMGIELGGFRIIRIGNCDAPEEDEPEKLSGELVPIISRDQFDEEAEKFLLRYCPEALEHPMCVPIHDIAEDLMGLTIIDNIELSDELTYFGTIVFDDGNIFDSHRSHRKLLIRNAKRGTVYLDPRVTYERSVGTLRTTLAHECFHWYRHQPYHALMKMIGAKDTVGRAIRCEINAKTTNSEKWKAVDWMEWQARGIAPKILMPAKTVKQKADSLLVPYGGAAAASVEAYENVIDALATFYDVSRRAAKVRLIELGYKKAEGVYPFSDGRYLPGYSFNTDCLAKNQTFTISYTDLFKAYSFDKNFREILNTHQFLYIDGHLVLHREKYVSSDAETGKAILTAYALSHMEECCLIFTKGYSYQSKYQGVSHYAQFMHRLPPQDGQVEYSFEMNAHNRNLIQQIENAENRTRKIRKYADSLGETLVALQKEKHLSNKELSDASLVGEKTIQRIRNEEEYRPTLQTVLGLCFGLQLPPPEAEMFLEKAGFNLNRRYRDEYIYKCILAACTENSIFEVNEMLEKNGLQPLGSDPEISYSNYPGKRKSG
;
A
#
# COMPACT_ATOMS: atom_id res chain seq x y z
N MET A 1 -20.99 -3.89 -28.44
CA MET A 1 -21.39 -2.51 -28.08
C MET A 1 -21.57 -2.43 -26.57
N ARG A 2 -21.31 -1.30 -25.91
CA ARG A 2 -21.68 -1.10 -24.49
C ARG A 2 -22.52 0.17 -24.39
N ILE A 3 -23.72 0.05 -23.81
CA ILE A 3 -24.64 1.16 -23.59
C ILE A 3 -24.76 1.43 -22.09
N VAL A 4 -25.01 2.68 -21.71
CA VAL A 4 -25.24 3.04 -20.30
C VAL A 4 -26.67 3.52 -20.18
N ILE A 5 -27.46 2.85 -19.34
CA ILE A 5 -28.84 3.22 -19.05
C ILE A 5 -28.96 3.48 -17.55
N SER A 6 -29.32 4.72 -17.17
CA SER A 6 -29.48 5.14 -15.76
C SER A 6 -28.26 4.80 -14.87
N GLY A 7 -27.05 5.04 -15.38
CA GLY A 7 -25.79 4.76 -14.68
C GLY A 7 -25.35 3.30 -14.65
N ILE A 8 -26.16 2.37 -15.18
CA ILE A 8 -25.84 0.94 -15.23
C ILE A 8 -25.22 0.60 -16.58
N PRO A 9 -23.99 0.07 -16.62
CA PRO A 9 -23.33 -0.28 -17.87
C PRO A 9 -23.82 -1.65 -18.37
N ILE A 10 -24.42 -1.67 -19.57
CA ILE A 10 -24.99 -2.86 -20.20
C ILE A 10 -24.18 -3.22 -21.45
N GLU A 11 -23.66 -4.43 -21.49
CA GLU A 11 -22.91 -4.95 -22.62
C GLU A 11 -23.84 -5.59 -23.66
N VAL A 12 -23.85 -5.06 -24.88
CA VAL A 12 -24.71 -5.50 -25.97
C VAL A 12 -23.90 -6.32 -26.98
N GLN A 13 -24.36 -7.54 -27.23
CA GLN A 13 -23.81 -8.44 -28.24
C GLN A 13 -24.85 -8.68 -29.33
N LYS A 14 -24.61 -8.17 -30.54
CA LYS A 14 -25.45 -8.51 -31.71
C LYS A 14 -25.06 -9.88 -32.25
N LYS A 15 -25.99 -10.84 -32.24
CA LYS A 15 -25.78 -12.24 -32.63
C LYS A 15 -26.83 -12.65 -33.67
N ASN A 16 -26.58 -13.76 -34.36
CA ASN A 16 -27.57 -14.35 -35.27
C ASN A 16 -28.64 -15.11 -34.46
N ILE A 17 -29.54 -14.38 -33.82
CA ILE A 17 -30.59 -14.90 -32.92
C ILE A 17 -31.92 -14.23 -33.26
N LYS A 18 -33.05 -14.88 -32.95
CA LYS A 18 -34.40 -14.36 -33.29
C LYS A 18 -34.93 -13.32 -32.30
N ASN A 19 -34.56 -13.40 -31.01
CA ASN A 19 -35.09 -12.56 -29.94
C ASN A 19 -33.97 -11.85 -29.16
N MET A 20 -34.29 -10.74 -28.50
CA MET A 20 -33.38 -10.11 -27.52
C MET A 20 -33.39 -10.87 -26.19
N HIS A 21 -32.23 -11.06 -25.57
CA HIS A 21 -32.07 -11.75 -24.29
C HIS A 21 -31.25 -10.90 -23.33
N LEU A 22 -31.78 -10.61 -22.15
CA LEU A 22 -31.10 -9.87 -21.08
C LEU A 22 -30.64 -10.81 -19.96
N GLN A 23 -29.40 -10.65 -19.50
CA GLN A 23 -28.79 -11.43 -18.43
C GLN A 23 -28.01 -10.53 -17.47
N VAL A 24 -28.13 -10.77 -16.16
CA VAL A 24 -27.35 -10.09 -15.11
C VAL A 24 -26.44 -11.13 -14.47
N LYS A 25 -25.13 -10.93 -14.55
CA LYS A 25 -24.10 -11.89 -14.14
C LYS A 25 -23.57 -11.59 -12.73
N PRO A 26 -23.39 -12.60 -11.86
CA PRO A 26 -22.64 -12.44 -10.61
C PRO A 26 -21.15 -12.18 -10.89
N PRO A 27 -20.39 -11.59 -9.94
CA PRO A 27 -20.81 -11.33 -8.55
C PRO A 27 -21.22 -9.86 -8.31
N ASP A 28 -20.96 -8.95 -9.26
CA ASP A 28 -21.23 -7.51 -9.11
C ASP A 28 -22.43 -7.02 -9.94
N GLY A 29 -23.17 -7.95 -10.57
CA GLY A 29 -24.39 -7.66 -11.33
C GLY A 29 -24.13 -7.13 -12.74
N HIS A 30 -23.08 -7.60 -13.42
CA HIS A 30 -22.77 -7.16 -14.79
C HIS A 30 -23.88 -7.52 -15.78
N VAL A 31 -24.40 -6.54 -16.51
CA VAL A 31 -25.59 -6.72 -17.35
C VAL A 31 -25.19 -6.92 -18.80
N THR A 32 -25.76 -7.93 -19.44
CA THR A 32 -25.54 -8.27 -20.85
C THR A 32 -26.86 -8.38 -21.60
N ILE A 33 -26.95 -7.82 -22.81
CA ILE A 33 -28.07 -7.99 -23.74
C ILE A 33 -27.55 -8.61 -25.03
N SER A 34 -28.05 -9.79 -25.39
CA SER A 34 -27.85 -10.35 -26.72
C SER A 34 -29.00 -9.91 -27.61
N ALA A 35 -28.74 -9.33 -28.78
CA ALA A 35 -29.77 -8.84 -29.71
C ALA A 35 -29.60 -9.40 -31.14
N PRO A 36 -30.68 -9.57 -31.93
CA PRO A 36 -30.57 -9.91 -33.35
C PRO A 36 -29.77 -8.85 -34.12
N LYS A 37 -29.02 -9.27 -35.15
CA LYS A 37 -28.23 -8.34 -35.99
C LYS A 37 -29.07 -7.25 -36.67
N SER A 38 -30.33 -7.55 -36.98
CA SER A 38 -31.28 -6.65 -37.66
C SER A 38 -31.92 -5.60 -36.75
N VAL A 39 -31.81 -5.74 -35.42
CA VAL A 39 -32.42 -4.80 -34.47
C VAL A 39 -31.52 -3.59 -34.31
N ASP A 40 -32.11 -2.40 -34.41
CA ASP A 40 -31.40 -1.13 -34.25
C ASP A 40 -30.98 -0.87 -32.79
N ASP A 41 -30.01 0.02 -32.62
CA ASP A 41 -29.43 0.30 -31.30
C ASP A 41 -30.39 1.05 -30.36
N GLU A 42 -31.38 1.80 -30.89
CA GLU A 42 -32.38 2.51 -30.09
C GLU A 42 -33.43 1.57 -29.51
N ALA A 43 -33.84 0.55 -30.26
CA ALA A 43 -34.70 -0.53 -29.80
C ALA A 43 -34.02 -1.36 -28.70
N ILE A 44 -32.71 -1.57 -28.79
CA ILE A 44 -31.93 -2.24 -27.73
C ILE A 44 -31.86 -1.37 -26.46
N LYS A 45 -31.65 -0.05 -26.62
CA LYS A 45 -31.69 0.90 -25.50
C LYS A 45 -33.09 0.96 -24.86
N MET A 46 -34.15 0.92 -25.66
CA MET A 46 -35.53 0.89 -25.19
C MET A 46 -35.83 -0.41 -24.42
N TYR A 47 -35.40 -1.55 -24.96
CA TYR A 47 -35.52 -2.86 -24.31
C TYR A 47 -34.77 -2.90 -22.97
N ALA A 48 -33.58 -2.31 -22.89
CA ALA A 48 -32.84 -2.15 -21.65
C ALA A 48 -33.58 -1.25 -20.64
N ARG A 49 -34.17 -0.13 -21.10
CA ARG A 49 -34.97 0.78 -20.25
C ARG A 49 -36.22 0.12 -19.70
N LEU A 50 -36.95 -0.62 -20.52
CA LEU A 50 -38.15 -1.36 -20.10
C LEU A 50 -37.85 -2.44 -19.05
N ASN A 51 -36.65 -3.02 -19.08
CA ASN A 51 -36.20 -4.04 -18.13
C ASN A 51 -35.36 -3.48 -16.97
N LEU A 52 -35.26 -2.15 -16.81
CA LEU A 52 -34.45 -1.51 -15.76
C LEU A 52 -34.81 -1.98 -14.34
N GLY A 53 -36.10 -2.18 -14.05
CA GLY A 53 -36.55 -2.67 -12.74
C GLY A 53 -35.98 -4.05 -12.43
N PHE A 54 -36.02 -4.97 -13.40
CA PHE A 54 -35.43 -6.30 -13.28
C PHE A 54 -33.90 -6.24 -13.11
N ILE A 55 -33.23 -5.39 -13.90
CA ILE A 55 -31.76 -5.20 -13.84
C ILE A 55 -31.33 -4.73 -12.45
N LYS A 56 -31.96 -3.67 -11.92
CA LYS A 56 -31.64 -3.13 -10.60
C LYS A 56 -31.89 -4.13 -9.48
N ASN A 57 -33.01 -4.85 -9.54
CA ASN A 57 -33.34 -5.87 -8.54
C ASN A 57 -32.34 -7.04 -8.56
N ALA A 58 -31.89 -7.47 -9.74
CA ALA A 58 -30.89 -8.52 -9.87
C ALA A 58 -29.49 -8.07 -9.41
N ILE A 59 -29.08 -6.83 -9.70
CA ILE A 59 -27.82 -6.25 -9.21
C ILE A 59 -27.84 -6.14 -7.68
N ALA A 60 -28.91 -5.58 -7.11
CA ALA A 60 -29.08 -5.44 -5.67
C ALA A 60 -29.02 -6.80 -4.97
N LYS A 61 -29.65 -7.83 -5.55
CA LYS A 61 -29.61 -9.21 -5.04
C LYS A 61 -28.20 -9.79 -5.00
N PHE A 62 -27.35 -9.52 -5.99
CA PHE A 62 -25.95 -9.99 -6.01
C PHE A 62 -25.04 -9.19 -5.06
N GLN A 63 -25.31 -7.89 -4.89
CA GLN A 63 -24.57 -7.02 -3.97
C GLN A 63 -24.95 -7.26 -2.50
N SER A 64 -26.19 -7.65 -2.22
CA SER A 64 -26.67 -7.98 -0.87
C SER A 64 -26.33 -9.40 -0.43
N GLN A 65 -25.74 -10.24 -1.30
CA GLN A 65 -25.32 -11.59 -0.93
C GLN A 65 -24.07 -11.50 -0.03
N PRO A 66 -24.12 -11.96 1.24
CA PRO A 66 -22.97 -11.92 2.14
C PRO A 66 -21.87 -12.87 1.65
N ARG A 67 -20.67 -12.34 1.36
CA ARG A 67 -19.47 -13.12 1.00
C ARG A 67 -18.61 -13.38 2.24
N ALA A 68 -17.92 -14.52 2.30
CA ALA A 68 -16.92 -14.78 3.34
C ALA A 68 -15.66 -13.90 3.12
N SER A 69 -14.85 -13.68 4.16
CA SER A 69 -13.54 -13.02 4.05
C SER A 69 -12.48 -13.98 3.48
N LYS A 70 -11.37 -13.43 2.95
CA LYS A 70 -10.22 -14.21 2.43
C LYS A 70 -9.65 -15.11 3.54
N ARG A 71 -9.65 -16.43 3.31
CA ARG A 71 -9.12 -17.42 4.26
C ARG A 71 -7.60 -17.49 4.19
N GLN A 72 -6.95 -17.59 5.34
CA GLN A 72 -5.50 -17.79 5.50
C GLN A 72 -5.17 -19.22 5.94
N TYR A 73 -6.19 -20.04 6.24
CA TYR A 73 -6.06 -21.42 6.71
C TYR A 73 -5.16 -21.52 7.95
N VAL A 74 -5.34 -20.59 8.89
CA VAL A 74 -4.68 -20.54 10.20
C VAL A 74 -5.64 -20.95 11.32
N SER A 75 -5.08 -21.25 12.50
CA SER A 75 -5.88 -21.57 13.68
C SER A 75 -6.88 -20.46 14.01
N GLY A 76 -8.12 -20.83 14.31
CA GLY A 76 -9.21 -19.91 14.66
C GLY A 76 -10.16 -19.57 13.51
N GLU A 77 -9.83 -19.93 12.27
CA GLU A 77 -10.76 -19.77 11.13
C GLU A 77 -11.90 -20.81 11.16
N THR A 78 -13.02 -20.51 10.51
CA THR A 78 -14.16 -21.45 10.43
C THR A 78 -14.22 -22.12 9.06
N LEU A 79 -14.25 -23.45 9.05
CA LEU A 79 -14.53 -24.27 7.88
C LEU A 79 -15.94 -24.87 7.97
N TYR A 80 -16.62 -24.96 6.84
CA TYR A 80 -17.92 -25.62 6.76
C TYR A 80 -17.78 -26.99 6.11
N ILE A 81 -18.39 -28.01 6.72
CA ILE A 81 -18.45 -29.36 6.17
C ILE A 81 -19.88 -29.84 6.34
N TRP A 82 -20.53 -30.16 5.23
CA TRP A 82 -21.94 -30.59 5.18
C TRP A 82 -22.91 -29.64 5.93
N GLY A 83 -22.68 -28.33 5.84
CA GLY A 83 -23.47 -27.29 6.51
C GLY A 83 -23.11 -27.03 7.98
N LYS A 84 -22.24 -27.84 8.59
CA LYS A 84 -21.78 -27.66 9.98
C LYS A 84 -20.49 -26.85 10.03
N ALA A 85 -20.42 -25.90 10.96
CA ALA A 85 -19.24 -25.08 11.21
C ALA A 85 -18.24 -25.80 12.12
N TYR A 86 -16.96 -25.78 11.73
CA TYR A 86 -15.83 -26.33 12.47
C TYR A 86 -14.73 -25.29 12.60
N TYR A 87 -14.08 -25.20 13.77
CA TYR A 87 -12.92 -24.34 13.95
C TYR A 87 -11.65 -25.02 13.45
N LEU A 88 -10.89 -24.31 12.62
CA LEU A 88 -9.61 -24.76 12.11
C LEU A 88 -8.56 -24.67 13.23
N LEU A 89 -7.85 -25.76 13.45
CA LEU A 89 -6.64 -25.82 14.27
C LEU A 89 -5.49 -26.22 13.36
N PHE A 90 -4.61 -25.28 13.07
CA PHE A 90 -3.42 -25.52 12.28
C PHE A 90 -2.28 -26.05 13.18
N LYS A 91 -1.84 -27.29 12.92
CA LYS A 91 -0.66 -27.89 13.54
C LYS A 91 0.53 -27.77 12.60
N ALA A 92 1.48 -26.92 12.98
CA ALA A 92 2.75 -26.77 12.28
C ALA A 92 3.67 -28.00 12.47
N ASP A 93 4.59 -28.18 11.53
CA ASP A 93 5.72 -29.14 11.58
C ASP A 93 5.32 -30.61 11.71
N ALA A 94 4.20 -30.98 11.09
CA ALA A 94 3.79 -32.37 10.98
C ALA A 94 4.63 -33.13 9.94
N GLN A 95 5.00 -34.38 10.27
CA GLN A 95 5.75 -35.28 9.38
C GLN A 95 4.95 -35.69 8.13
N LYS A 96 3.62 -35.61 8.18
CA LYS A 96 2.71 -35.88 7.06
C LYS A 96 1.55 -34.91 7.11
N ASN A 97 1.08 -34.47 5.93
CA ASN A 97 -0.13 -33.65 5.85
C ASN A 97 -1.35 -34.46 6.31
N SER A 98 -2.21 -33.85 7.13
CA SER A 98 -3.45 -34.50 7.58
C SER A 98 -4.58 -33.51 7.75
N PHE A 99 -5.81 -33.96 7.45
CA PHE A 99 -7.05 -33.24 7.70
C PHE A 99 -7.95 -34.14 8.54
N THR A 100 -8.14 -33.82 9.81
CA THR A 100 -8.92 -34.68 10.72
C THR A 100 -9.98 -33.87 11.41
N ILE A 101 -11.23 -34.34 11.33
CA ILE A 101 -12.35 -33.76 12.05
C ILE A 101 -12.36 -34.39 13.44
N GLN A 102 -12.18 -33.57 14.48
CA GLN A 102 -12.27 -33.99 15.88
C GLN A 102 -13.19 -33.02 16.63
N ASN A 103 -14.31 -33.53 17.15
CA ASN A 103 -15.33 -32.74 17.85
C ASN A 103 -15.81 -31.56 16.98
N GLN A 104 -15.64 -30.33 17.45
CA GLN A 104 -15.98 -29.08 16.76
C GLN A 104 -14.81 -28.46 16.00
N ASN A 105 -13.69 -29.19 15.88
CA ASN A 105 -12.47 -28.71 15.24
C ASN A 105 -12.11 -29.53 14.00
N VAL A 106 -11.53 -28.86 13.02
CA VAL A 106 -10.76 -29.46 11.93
C VAL A 106 -9.29 -29.25 12.25
N ILE A 107 -8.55 -30.34 12.45
CA ILE A 107 -7.11 -30.29 12.64
C ILE A 107 -6.46 -30.42 11.26
N LEU A 108 -5.85 -29.33 10.80
CA LEU A 108 -5.03 -29.27 9.60
C LEU A 108 -3.57 -29.31 10.03
N ALA A 109 -2.90 -30.44 9.83
CA ALA A 109 -1.49 -30.60 10.16
C ALA A 109 -0.66 -30.57 8.88
N MET A 110 0.29 -29.65 8.77
CA MET A 110 1.19 -29.49 7.61
C MET A 110 2.54 -28.89 8.07
N ASN A 111 3.51 -28.80 7.16
CA ASN A 111 4.78 -28.11 7.42
C ASN A 111 4.54 -26.62 7.77
N SER A 112 5.26 -26.05 8.75
CA SER A 112 5.15 -24.62 9.13
C SER A 112 5.38 -23.65 7.98
N LYS A 113 6.25 -24.01 7.02
CA LYS A 113 6.58 -23.24 5.82
C LYS A 113 5.51 -23.31 4.72
N SER A 114 4.46 -24.10 4.90
CA SER A 114 3.42 -24.27 3.86
C SER A 114 2.70 -22.95 3.60
N SER A 115 2.65 -22.52 2.34
CA SER A 115 1.96 -21.30 1.93
C SER A 115 0.43 -21.41 2.07
N VAL A 116 -0.27 -20.27 2.07
CA VAL A 116 -1.75 -20.25 2.09
C VAL A 116 -2.33 -21.03 0.91
N LYS A 117 -1.73 -20.91 -0.29
CA LYS A 117 -2.14 -21.66 -1.50
C LYS A 117 -1.96 -23.17 -1.32
N GLN A 118 -0.87 -23.63 -0.71
CA GLN A 118 -0.63 -25.05 -0.44
C GLN A 118 -1.64 -25.63 0.57
N ARG A 119 -1.95 -24.87 1.63
CA ARG A 119 -2.99 -25.25 2.61
C ARG A 119 -4.37 -25.32 1.96
N GLU A 120 -4.71 -24.35 1.12
CA GLU A 120 -5.96 -24.34 0.36
C GLU A 120 -6.09 -25.54 -0.59
N ALA A 121 -5.05 -25.83 -1.37
CA ALA A 121 -5.04 -26.96 -2.30
C ALA A 121 -5.27 -28.29 -1.57
N TYR A 122 -4.63 -28.48 -0.41
CA TYR A 122 -4.81 -29.67 0.41
C TYR A 122 -6.24 -29.79 0.95
N VAL A 123 -6.80 -28.69 1.49
CA VAL A 123 -8.20 -28.68 1.97
C VAL A 123 -9.19 -28.95 0.84
N ARG A 124 -8.95 -28.43 -0.37
CA ARG A 124 -9.78 -28.71 -1.56
C ARG A 124 -9.75 -30.19 -1.92
N GLU A 125 -8.61 -30.85 -1.83
CA GLU A 125 -8.52 -32.29 -2.10
C GLU A 125 -9.32 -33.11 -1.07
N GLU A 126 -9.30 -32.71 0.20
CA GLU A 126 -10.10 -33.36 1.24
C GLU A 126 -11.60 -33.17 1.02
N TYR A 127 -12.04 -31.98 0.62
CA TYR A 127 -13.42 -31.76 0.17
C TYR A 127 -13.77 -32.59 -1.06
N ARG A 128 -12.81 -32.84 -1.96
CA ARG A 128 -13.04 -33.66 -3.17
C ARG A 128 -13.29 -35.11 -2.79
N LYS A 129 -12.51 -35.66 -1.85
CA LYS A 129 -12.71 -37.00 -1.30
C LYS A 129 -14.09 -37.13 -0.65
N MET A 130 -14.46 -36.18 0.22
CA MET A 130 -15.76 -36.18 0.89
C MET A 130 -16.93 -36.09 -0.10
N LEU A 131 -16.82 -35.19 -1.09
CA LEU A 131 -17.88 -34.99 -2.08
C LEU A 131 -18.04 -36.21 -2.99
N LYS A 132 -16.94 -36.82 -3.45
CA LYS A 132 -16.98 -38.05 -4.26
C LYS A 132 -17.71 -39.16 -3.51
N ALA A 133 -17.32 -39.44 -2.27
CA ALA A 133 -17.97 -40.46 -1.45
C ALA A 133 -19.47 -40.19 -1.24
N ALA A 134 -19.86 -38.92 -1.10
CA ALA A 134 -21.27 -38.55 -0.98
C ALA A 134 -22.05 -38.73 -2.29
N ILE A 135 -21.46 -38.37 -3.45
CA ILE A 135 -22.08 -38.57 -4.77
C ILE A 135 -22.24 -40.05 -5.08
N GLU A 136 -21.21 -40.87 -4.83
CA GLU A 136 -21.25 -42.33 -5.03
C GLU A 136 -22.39 -42.99 -4.27
N LYS A 137 -22.74 -42.45 -3.09
CA LYS A 137 -23.85 -42.94 -2.28
C LYS A 137 -25.22 -42.42 -2.73
N ARG A 138 -25.29 -41.15 -3.17
CA ARG A 138 -26.57 -40.44 -3.38
C ARG A 138 -27.05 -40.49 -4.82
N LEU A 139 -26.14 -40.51 -5.78
CA LEU A 139 -26.49 -40.54 -7.21
C LEU A 139 -27.29 -41.79 -7.58
N PRO A 140 -26.89 -43.03 -7.20
CA PRO A 140 -27.65 -44.23 -7.57
C PRO A 140 -29.10 -44.20 -7.06
N PHE A 141 -29.32 -43.66 -5.86
CA PHE A 141 -30.66 -43.50 -5.30
C PHE A 141 -31.55 -42.61 -6.17
N TRP A 142 -31.01 -41.49 -6.68
CA TRP A 142 -31.76 -40.59 -7.56
C TRP A 142 -31.94 -41.16 -8.97
N GLU A 143 -30.95 -41.90 -9.49
CA GLU A 143 -31.09 -42.59 -10.77
C GLU A 143 -32.19 -43.66 -10.72
N GLU A 144 -32.23 -44.47 -9.67
CA GLU A 144 -33.29 -45.49 -9.46
C GLU A 144 -34.67 -44.84 -9.30
N LYS A 145 -34.76 -43.77 -8.49
CA LYS A 145 -36.03 -43.09 -8.21
C LYS A 145 -36.61 -42.38 -9.45
N THR A 146 -35.75 -41.83 -10.31
CA THR A 146 -36.16 -41.06 -11.50
C THR A 146 -36.17 -41.86 -12.79
N GLY A 147 -35.47 -43.00 -12.84
CA GLY A 147 -35.21 -43.77 -14.07
C GLY A 147 -34.22 -43.09 -15.03
N LEU A 148 -33.57 -42.00 -14.60
CA LEU A 148 -32.59 -41.28 -15.40
C LEU A 148 -31.19 -41.71 -15.00
N HIS A 149 -30.43 -42.23 -15.96
CA HIS A 149 -29.05 -42.66 -15.74
C HIS A 149 -28.07 -41.72 -16.43
N CYS A 150 -27.00 -41.37 -15.73
CA CYS A 150 -25.83 -40.74 -16.31
C CYS A 150 -24.78 -41.80 -16.67
N ASP A 151 -23.97 -41.54 -17.70
CA ASP A 151 -22.92 -42.47 -18.12
C ASP A 151 -21.64 -42.26 -17.30
N SER A 152 -21.42 -41.05 -16.79
CA SER A 152 -20.31 -40.72 -15.88
C SER A 152 -20.52 -39.38 -15.16
N TRP A 153 -19.77 -39.15 -14.09
CA TRP A 153 -19.76 -37.87 -13.38
C TRP A 153 -18.36 -37.47 -12.91
N GLN A 154 -18.15 -36.16 -12.71
CA GLN A 154 -16.90 -35.60 -12.19
C GLN A 154 -17.14 -34.45 -11.20
N THR A 155 -16.17 -34.18 -10.33
CA THR A 155 -16.15 -32.99 -9.47
C THR A 155 -15.19 -31.96 -10.01
N LYS A 156 -15.64 -30.71 -10.15
CA LYS A 156 -14.82 -29.57 -10.60
C LYS A 156 -15.05 -28.41 -9.65
N TYR A 157 -14.01 -27.62 -9.36
CA TYR A 157 -14.23 -26.35 -8.68
C TYR A 157 -14.83 -25.37 -9.69
N MET A 158 -16.07 -24.93 -9.48
CA MET A 158 -16.77 -24.03 -10.40
C MET A 158 -17.11 -22.70 -9.73
N ILE A 159 -17.09 -21.64 -10.52
CA ILE A 159 -17.25 -20.26 -10.01
C ILE A 159 -18.70 -19.78 -10.13
N THR A 160 -19.37 -20.10 -11.24
CA THR A 160 -20.67 -19.51 -11.58
C THR A 160 -21.84 -20.49 -11.51
N LYS A 161 -21.58 -21.78 -11.25
CA LYS A 161 -22.59 -22.85 -11.29
C LYS A 161 -22.35 -23.87 -10.19
N TRP A 162 -23.41 -24.52 -9.73
CA TRP A 162 -23.36 -25.60 -8.75
C TRP A 162 -23.24 -26.99 -9.40
N GLY A 163 -23.67 -27.11 -10.65
CA GLY A 163 -23.50 -28.30 -11.48
C GLY A 163 -23.57 -27.96 -12.97
N ALA A 164 -23.30 -28.97 -13.80
CA ALA A 164 -23.54 -28.92 -15.24
C ALA A 164 -23.82 -30.32 -15.79
N CYS A 165 -24.57 -30.40 -16.88
CA CYS A 165 -24.89 -31.64 -17.57
C CYS A 165 -24.56 -31.53 -19.06
N ASN A 166 -23.80 -32.50 -19.59
CA ASN A 166 -23.68 -32.73 -21.01
C ASN A 166 -24.70 -33.80 -21.40
N THR A 167 -25.78 -33.38 -22.06
CA THR A 167 -26.89 -34.26 -22.41
C THR A 167 -26.53 -35.31 -23.47
N GLU A 168 -25.57 -35.03 -24.35
CA GLU A 168 -25.20 -35.93 -25.45
C GLU A 168 -24.33 -37.09 -24.95
N LYS A 169 -23.39 -36.79 -24.03
CA LYS A 169 -22.53 -37.79 -23.37
C LYS A 169 -23.08 -38.29 -22.03
N ARG A 170 -24.31 -37.88 -21.69
CA ARG A 170 -24.98 -38.09 -20.38
C ARG A 170 -24.05 -37.94 -19.19
N LYS A 171 -23.17 -36.92 -19.22
CA LYS A 171 -22.10 -36.72 -18.23
C LYS A 171 -22.43 -35.54 -17.32
N LEU A 172 -22.30 -35.75 -16.00
CA LEU A 172 -22.61 -34.73 -14.99
C LEU A 172 -21.34 -34.16 -14.36
N TRP A 173 -21.36 -32.88 -14.03
CA TRP A 173 -20.32 -32.23 -13.24
C TRP A 173 -20.90 -31.59 -12.00
N PHE A 174 -20.22 -31.76 -10.87
CA PHE A 174 -20.62 -31.23 -9.58
C PHE A 174 -19.58 -30.25 -9.03
N ASN A 175 -20.03 -29.12 -8.49
CA ASN A 175 -19.14 -28.13 -7.91
C ASN A 175 -18.55 -28.63 -6.59
N LEU A 176 -17.22 -28.55 -6.45
CA LEU A 176 -16.50 -28.93 -5.23
C LEU A 176 -17.01 -28.22 -3.96
N GLN A 177 -17.51 -26.98 -4.09
CA GLN A 177 -18.06 -26.22 -2.98
C GLN A 177 -19.31 -26.84 -2.34
N LEU A 178 -19.96 -27.82 -2.99
CA LEU A 178 -21.09 -28.56 -2.43
C LEU A 178 -20.73 -29.33 -1.14
N ALA A 179 -19.45 -29.70 -0.95
CA ALA A 179 -18.98 -30.33 0.28
C ALA A 179 -19.17 -29.47 1.54
N GLN A 180 -19.30 -28.15 1.37
CA GLN A 180 -19.50 -27.20 2.46
C GLN A 180 -20.98 -26.97 2.78
N LYS A 181 -21.89 -27.41 1.90
CA LYS A 181 -23.33 -27.14 1.98
C LYS A 181 -24.05 -28.28 2.66
N GLU A 182 -25.25 -28.02 3.16
CA GLU A 182 -26.08 -29.07 3.73
C GLU A 182 -26.29 -30.21 2.73
N PRO A 183 -26.32 -31.48 3.16
CA PRO A 183 -26.39 -32.61 2.23
C PRO A 183 -27.59 -32.58 1.27
N GLN A 184 -28.72 -32.00 1.70
CA GLN A 184 -29.90 -31.81 0.85
C GLN A 184 -29.62 -30.94 -0.39
N CYS A 185 -28.67 -30.01 -0.30
CA CYS A 185 -28.24 -29.20 -1.45
C CYS A 185 -27.56 -30.06 -2.52
N LEU A 186 -26.80 -31.08 -2.13
CA LEU A 186 -26.20 -32.02 -3.07
C LEU A 186 -27.27 -32.86 -3.77
N ASP A 187 -28.26 -33.36 -3.02
CA ASP A 187 -29.40 -34.09 -3.59
C ASP A 187 -30.15 -33.25 -4.63
N TYR A 188 -30.39 -31.97 -4.30
CA TYR A 188 -31.05 -31.04 -5.20
C TYR A 188 -30.27 -30.88 -6.51
N ILE A 189 -28.94 -30.71 -6.45
CA ILE A 189 -28.12 -30.55 -7.66
C ILE A 189 -28.02 -31.86 -8.44
N ILE A 190 -27.90 -33.02 -7.79
CA ILE A 190 -27.94 -34.32 -8.48
C ILE A 190 -29.25 -34.46 -9.28
N LEU A 191 -30.39 -34.21 -8.63
CA LEU A 191 -31.69 -34.27 -9.29
C LEU A 191 -31.82 -33.21 -10.40
N HIS A 192 -31.28 -32.00 -10.20
CA HIS A 192 -31.25 -30.92 -11.19
C HIS A 192 -30.52 -31.34 -12.47
N GLU A 193 -29.30 -31.88 -12.32
CA GLU A 193 -28.46 -32.26 -13.46
C GLU A 193 -28.98 -33.53 -14.16
N LEU A 194 -29.58 -34.47 -13.42
CA LEU A 194 -30.28 -35.61 -14.03
C LEU A 194 -31.50 -35.16 -14.84
N THR A 195 -32.29 -34.21 -14.31
CA THR A 195 -33.47 -33.67 -15.02
C THR A 195 -33.09 -33.03 -16.35
N HIS A 196 -31.86 -32.50 -16.48
CA HIS A 196 -31.36 -31.98 -17.76
C HIS A 196 -31.22 -33.04 -18.87
N LEU A 197 -31.23 -34.33 -18.54
CA LEU A 197 -31.30 -35.42 -19.52
C LEU A 197 -32.67 -35.52 -20.20
N ILE A 198 -33.75 -35.01 -19.57
CA ILE A 198 -35.10 -34.95 -20.14
C ILE A 198 -35.30 -33.65 -20.92
N THR A 199 -34.99 -32.51 -20.30
CA THR A 199 -35.14 -31.19 -20.92
C THR A 199 -33.96 -30.29 -20.64
N ARG A 200 -33.43 -29.69 -21.72
CA ARG A 200 -32.30 -28.76 -21.66
C ARG A 200 -32.69 -27.39 -21.06
N LYS A 201 -33.99 -27.09 -20.96
CA LYS A 201 -34.50 -25.79 -20.49
C LYS A 201 -35.22 -25.96 -19.16
N HIS A 202 -35.14 -24.95 -18.29
CA HIS A 202 -35.90 -24.87 -17.03
C HIS A 202 -37.37 -24.50 -17.29
N ASP A 203 -38.04 -25.29 -18.13
CA ASP A 203 -39.43 -25.09 -18.53
C ASP A 203 -40.43 -25.78 -17.57
N ALA A 204 -41.71 -25.83 -17.94
CA ALA A 204 -42.75 -26.46 -17.13
C ALA A 204 -42.47 -27.96 -16.89
N THR A 205 -41.86 -28.64 -17.86
CA THR A 205 -41.47 -30.05 -17.75
C THR A 205 -40.32 -30.24 -16.76
N PHE A 206 -39.34 -29.34 -16.76
CA PHE A 206 -38.27 -29.34 -15.75
C PHE A 206 -38.82 -29.12 -14.34
N THR A 207 -39.72 -28.15 -14.21
CA THR A 207 -40.32 -27.76 -12.92
C THR A 207 -41.19 -28.88 -12.36
N SER A 208 -42.03 -29.51 -13.20
CA SER A 208 -42.90 -30.62 -12.77
C SER A 208 -42.11 -31.86 -12.37
N HIS A 209 -40.97 -32.11 -13.01
CA HIS A 209 -40.08 -33.21 -12.65
C HIS A 209 -39.47 -32.99 -11.26
N LEU A 210 -38.98 -31.79 -10.97
CA LEU A 210 -38.48 -31.44 -9.63
C LEU A 210 -39.60 -31.51 -8.58
N ASP A 211 -40.79 -30.96 -8.87
CA ASP A 211 -41.95 -30.99 -7.97
C ASP A 211 -42.39 -32.40 -7.62
N ARG A 212 -42.28 -33.34 -8.57
CA ARG A 212 -42.64 -34.75 -8.37
C ARG A 212 -41.67 -35.48 -7.44
N TYR A 213 -40.38 -35.21 -7.54
CA TYR A 213 -39.34 -36.02 -6.89
C TYR A 213 -38.73 -35.39 -5.63
N MET A 214 -38.82 -34.06 -5.51
CA MET A 214 -38.36 -33.27 -4.36
C MET A 214 -39.27 -32.02 -4.20
N PRO A 215 -40.50 -32.14 -3.66
CA PRO A 215 -41.45 -31.02 -3.54
C PRO A 215 -40.88 -29.75 -2.87
N GLU A 216 -39.95 -29.93 -1.93
CA GLU A 216 -39.24 -28.90 -1.17
C GLU A 216 -38.06 -28.25 -1.90
N TRP A 217 -37.79 -28.61 -3.16
CA TRP A 217 -36.60 -28.17 -3.90
C TRP A 217 -36.46 -26.64 -3.99
N ARG A 218 -37.57 -25.90 -3.93
CA ARG A 218 -37.56 -24.42 -3.94
C ARG A 218 -36.95 -23.85 -2.66
N GLU A 219 -37.21 -24.49 -1.52
CA GLU A 219 -36.62 -24.11 -0.23
C GLU A 219 -35.15 -24.50 -0.19
N VAL A 220 -34.80 -25.71 -0.63
CA VAL A 220 -33.41 -26.17 -0.72
C VAL A 220 -32.59 -25.30 -1.68
N ARG A 221 -33.16 -24.91 -2.82
CA ARG A 221 -32.54 -23.96 -3.77
C ARG A 221 -32.36 -22.58 -3.14
N LYS A 222 -33.32 -22.12 -2.33
CA LYS A 222 -33.22 -20.85 -1.62
C LYS A 222 -32.08 -20.91 -0.61
N THR A 223 -32.03 -21.94 0.24
CA THR A 223 -30.92 -22.19 1.19
C THR A 223 -29.57 -22.26 0.48
N LEU A 224 -29.48 -22.96 -0.65
CA LEU A 224 -28.24 -23.06 -1.44
C LEU A 224 -27.79 -21.70 -1.98
N ASN A 225 -28.73 -20.85 -2.45
CA ASN A 225 -28.41 -19.52 -2.98
C ASN A 225 -28.18 -18.45 -1.90
N ASP A 226 -28.77 -18.63 -0.72
CA ASP A 226 -28.60 -17.74 0.44
C ASP A 226 -27.33 -18.10 1.23
N SER A 227 -26.80 -19.31 1.05
CA SER A 227 -25.54 -19.75 1.63
C SER A 227 -24.33 -19.06 0.99
N ARG A 228 -23.38 -18.59 1.82
CA ARG A 228 -22.19 -17.84 1.37
C ARG A 228 -21.35 -18.64 0.36
N PHE A 229 -21.02 -18.06 -0.79
CA PHE A 229 -19.88 -18.55 -1.58
C PHE A 229 -18.59 -18.33 -0.78
N ASP A 230 -17.62 -19.24 -0.91
CA ASP A 230 -16.28 -18.96 -0.40
C ASP A 230 -15.71 -17.71 -1.09
N TYR A 231 -14.89 -16.96 -0.35
CA TYR A 231 -14.16 -15.83 -0.94
C TYR A 231 -13.31 -16.35 -2.09
N TYR A 232 -13.63 -15.90 -3.31
CA TYR A 232 -12.85 -16.14 -4.51
C TYR A 232 -12.21 -14.80 -4.91
N GLU A 233 -10.88 -14.79 -5.03
CA GLU A 233 -10.22 -13.78 -5.85
C GLU A 233 -10.70 -14.01 -7.29
N ALA A 234 -11.65 -13.20 -7.74
CA ALA A 234 -12.02 -13.10 -9.15
C ALA A 234 -10.90 -12.44 -9.98
N HIS A 235 -9.63 -12.76 -9.70
CA HIS A 235 -8.44 -12.09 -10.24
C HIS A 235 -7.35 -13.02 -10.78
N ASP A 236 -7.59 -14.31 -11.02
CA ASP A 236 -6.56 -15.20 -11.60
C ASP A 236 -6.86 -15.66 -13.05
N GLU A 237 -7.62 -14.89 -13.83
CA GLU A 237 -7.25 -14.78 -15.25
C GLU A 237 -6.59 -13.41 -15.40
N SER A 238 -5.28 -13.41 -15.62
CA SER A 238 -4.54 -12.20 -15.94
C SER A 238 -5.22 -11.48 -17.10
N PRO A 239 -5.25 -10.13 -17.17
CA PRO A 239 -5.85 -9.45 -18.31
C PRO A 239 -5.25 -9.91 -19.65
N LEU A 240 -3.99 -10.36 -19.66
CA LEU A 240 -3.36 -10.99 -20.83
C LEU A 240 -3.99 -12.36 -21.15
N GLN A 241 -4.20 -13.24 -20.17
CA GLN A 241 -4.91 -14.51 -20.35
C GLN A 241 -6.34 -14.30 -20.89
N LYS A 242 -7.10 -13.35 -20.33
CA LYS A 242 -8.44 -12.98 -20.83
C LYS A 242 -8.40 -12.54 -22.29
N LEU A 243 -7.39 -11.76 -22.66
CA LEU A 243 -7.21 -11.26 -24.01
C LEU A 243 -6.87 -12.40 -24.98
N ILE A 244 -5.95 -13.29 -24.61
CA ILE A 244 -5.57 -14.47 -25.40
C ILE A 244 -6.76 -15.42 -25.56
N ASN A 245 -7.46 -15.76 -24.46
CA ASN A 245 -8.69 -16.56 -24.48
C ASN A 245 -9.75 -16.00 -25.44
N ARG A 246 -9.86 -14.67 -25.52
CA ARG A 246 -10.86 -14.02 -26.37
C ARG A 246 -10.45 -13.93 -27.84
N LYS A 247 -9.17 -13.74 -28.14
CA LYS A 247 -8.70 -13.32 -29.47
C LYS A 247 -7.86 -14.35 -30.20
N ARG A 248 -7.20 -15.29 -29.50
CA ARG A 248 -6.22 -16.25 -30.05
C ARG A 248 -6.44 -17.70 -29.57
N TYR A 249 -7.55 -17.99 -28.89
CA TYR A 249 -7.83 -19.33 -28.38
C TYR A 249 -7.83 -20.39 -29.49
N ASP A 250 -8.47 -20.12 -30.63
CA ASP A 250 -8.54 -21.07 -31.74
C ASP A 250 -7.14 -21.37 -32.32
N GLU A 251 -6.30 -20.34 -32.51
CA GLU A 251 -4.91 -20.51 -33.00
C GLU A 251 -4.07 -21.38 -32.06
N ILE A 252 -4.21 -21.18 -30.74
CA ILE A 252 -3.51 -21.96 -29.71
C ILE A 252 -4.03 -23.39 -29.67
N LYS A 253 -5.35 -23.57 -29.75
CA LYS A 253 -6.01 -24.87 -29.78
C LYS A 253 -5.57 -25.68 -31.00
N ASP A 254 -5.60 -25.08 -32.19
CA ASP A 254 -5.21 -25.75 -33.43
C ASP A 254 -3.74 -26.17 -33.40
N ALA A 255 -2.86 -25.32 -32.85
CA ALA A 255 -1.46 -25.63 -32.67
C ALA A 255 -1.21 -26.77 -31.67
N ALA A 256 -1.96 -26.81 -30.56
CA ALA A 256 -1.92 -27.90 -29.59
C ALA A 256 -2.36 -29.23 -30.21
N LEU A 257 -3.46 -29.22 -30.97
CA LEU A 257 -3.98 -30.41 -31.66
C LEU A 257 -2.99 -30.91 -32.73
N ALA A 258 -2.45 -30.01 -33.55
CA ALA A 258 -1.46 -30.36 -34.58
C ALA A 258 -0.19 -30.98 -33.97
N TYR A 259 0.27 -30.46 -32.83
CA TYR A 259 1.41 -31.04 -32.11
C TYR A 259 1.10 -32.45 -31.61
N LEU A 260 -0.08 -32.67 -31.02
CA LEU A 260 -0.50 -34.00 -30.55
C LEU A 260 -0.63 -35.01 -31.70
N HIS A 261 -1.15 -34.61 -32.86
CA HIS A 261 -1.22 -35.46 -34.05
C HIS A 261 0.17 -35.81 -34.60
N LYS A 262 1.10 -34.85 -34.63
CA LYS A 262 2.48 -35.14 -35.07
C LYS A 262 3.20 -36.12 -34.14
N VAL A 263 2.94 -36.04 -32.83
CA VAL A 263 3.46 -37.02 -31.87
C VAL A 263 2.85 -38.41 -32.10
N GLN A 264 1.61 -38.53 -32.59
CA GLN A 264 0.98 -39.82 -32.94
C GLN A 264 1.68 -40.56 -34.08
N GLU A 265 2.06 -39.84 -35.15
CA GLU A 265 2.81 -40.43 -36.27
C GLU A 265 4.14 -41.05 -35.82
N VAL A 266 4.71 -40.54 -34.72
CA VAL A 266 5.99 -41.01 -34.17
C VAL A 266 5.79 -42.16 -33.16
N THR A 267 4.68 -42.21 -32.42
CA THR A 267 4.47 -43.19 -31.34
C THR A 267 3.57 -44.39 -31.67
N ASN A 268 2.95 -44.45 -32.86
CA ASN A 268 2.07 -45.57 -33.28
C ASN A 268 0.88 -45.85 -32.33
N GLU A 269 0.40 -44.86 -31.59
CA GLU A 269 -0.75 -44.99 -30.66
C GLU A 269 -1.97 -44.24 -31.20
N SER A 270 -3.16 -44.89 -31.21
CA SER A 270 -4.43 -44.24 -31.57
C SER A 270 -4.90 -43.33 -30.44
N VAL A 271 -4.76 -42.03 -30.68
CA VAL A 271 -5.02 -41.00 -29.69
C VAL A 271 -5.97 -39.98 -30.31
N GLU A 272 -7.07 -39.66 -29.65
CA GLU A 272 -8.00 -38.62 -30.11
C GLU A 272 -8.12 -37.56 -29.02
N ALA A 273 -7.76 -36.30 -29.34
CA ALA A 273 -7.85 -35.20 -28.39
C ALA A 273 -9.30 -34.71 -28.31
N VAL A 274 -9.92 -34.85 -27.14
CA VAL A 274 -11.35 -34.64 -26.92
C VAL A 274 -11.67 -33.23 -26.43
N ASP A 275 -10.74 -32.59 -25.72
CA ASP A 275 -10.91 -31.23 -25.22
C ASP A 275 -9.54 -30.55 -24.99
N VAL A 276 -9.49 -29.23 -25.21
CA VAL A 276 -8.28 -28.41 -25.06
C VAL A 276 -8.65 -27.18 -24.24
N THR A 277 -8.10 -27.06 -23.03
CA THR A 277 -8.36 -25.94 -22.13
C THR A 277 -7.08 -25.13 -21.92
N LEU A 278 -7.18 -23.81 -22.07
CA LEU A 278 -6.11 -22.90 -21.70
C LEU A 278 -6.18 -22.67 -20.19
N GLU A 279 -5.15 -23.10 -19.48
CA GLU A 279 -5.13 -23.13 -18.02
C GLU A 279 -4.47 -21.87 -17.45
N ASN A 280 -3.34 -21.43 -18.03
CA ASN A 280 -2.62 -20.25 -17.55
C ASN A 280 -1.75 -19.59 -18.64
N VAL A 281 -1.31 -18.36 -18.38
CA VAL A 281 -0.27 -17.66 -19.15
C VAL A 281 0.86 -17.28 -18.19
N THR A 282 2.05 -17.85 -18.41
CA THR A 282 3.22 -17.73 -17.52
C THR A 282 4.47 -17.28 -18.30
N HIS A 283 5.60 -17.13 -17.61
CA HIS A 283 6.90 -16.75 -18.21
C HIS A 283 6.86 -15.54 -19.15
N ILE A 284 6.19 -14.47 -18.71
CA ILE A 284 6.03 -13.27 -19.53
C ILE A 284 7.33 -12.46 -19.47
N VAL A 285 7.94 -12.24 -20.62
CA VAL A 285 9.24 -11.56 -20.77
C VAL A 285 9.21 -10.56 -21.92
N GLN A 286 9.81 -9.40 -21.71
CA GLN A 286 10.06 -8.44 -22.80
C GLN A 286 11.41 -8.79 -23.44
N GLN A 287 11.38 -9.39 -24.63
CA GLN A 287 12.59 -9.84 -25.33
C GLN A 287 13.32 -8.70 -26.03
N SER A 288 12.58 -7.70 -26.51
CA SER A 288 13.08 -6.49 -27.17
C SER A 288 12.04 -5.37 -27.07
N ASP A 289 12.42 -4.16 -27.45
CA ASP A 289 11.53 -3.01 -27.38
C ASP A 289 10.30 -3.24 -28.27
N GLY A 290 9.11 -3.13 -27.67
CA GLY A 290 7.85 -3.36 -28.37
C GLY A 290 7.47 -4.83 -28.60
N VAL A 291 8.18 -5.82 -28.03
CA VAL A 291 7.84 -7.25 -28.20
C VAL A 291 7.81 -7.99 -26.86
N ILE A 292 6.72 -8.72 -26.63
CA ILE A 292 6.49 -9.53 -25.42
C ILE A 292 6.43 -11.00 -25.82
N GLY A 293 7.21 -11.85 -25.16
CA GLY A 293 7.11 -13.30 -25.19
C GLY A 293 6.40 -13.81 -23.93
N PHE A 294 5.64 -14.90 -24.05
CA PHE A 294 4.96 -15.55 -22.93
C PHE A 294 4.68 -17.03 -23.23
N ASP A 295 4.55 -17.84 -22.19
CA ASP A 295 4.14 -19.23 -22.30
C ASP A 295 2.65 -19.37 -22.02
N VAL A 296 1.95 -20.12 -22.87
CA VAL A 296 0.56 -20.52 -22.64
C VAL A 296 0.54 -21.98 -22.21
N ILE A 297 0.01 -22.23 -21.02
CA ILE A 297 -0.16 -23.58 -20.47
C ILE A 297 -1.53 -24.10 -20.88
N VAL A 298 -1.55 -25.27 -21.53
CA VAL A 298 -2.75 -25.87 -22.09
C VAL A 298 -2.88 -27.30 -21.57
N SER A 299 -4.04 -27.64 -21.01
CA SER A 299 -4.41 -29.02 -20.69
C SER A 299 -5.19 -29.62 -21.86
N CYS A 300 -4.84 -30.84 -22.24
CA CYS A 300 -5.49 -31.59 -23.31
C CYS A 300 -6.03 -32.90 -22.72
N ALA A 301 -7.34 -33.09 -22.83
CA ALA A 301 -7.97 -34.36 -22.48
C ALA A 301 -7.85 -35.31 -23.66
N VAL A 302 -7.06 -36.36 -23.50
CA VAL A 302 -6.66 -37.25 -24.57
C VAL A 302 -7.25 -38.64 -24.35
N GLU A 303 -8.05 -39.12 -25.30
CA GLU A 303 -8.62 -40.47 -25.26
C GLU A 303 -7.64 -41.48 -25.86
N LYS A 304 -7.30 -42.52 -25.10
CA LYS A 304 -6.49 -43.64 -25.58
C LYS A 304 -7.37 -44.89 -25.68
N SER A 305 -7.45 -45.44 -26.88
CA SER A 305 -8.22 -46.65 -27.17
C SER A 305 -7.31 -47.88 -27.09
N SER A 306 -7.62 -48.81 -26.17
CA SER A 306 -7.09 -50.18 -26.17
C SER A 306 -8.22 -51.14 -26.56
N SER A 307 -7.88 -52.32 -27.06
CA SER A 307 -8.79 -53.33 -27.62
C SER A 307 -9.93 -53.77 -26.68
N THR A 308 -9.92 -53.39 -25.40
CA THR A 308 -10.99 -53.73 -24.42
C THR A 308 -11.43 -52.60 -23.47
N LYS A 309 -10.77 -51.42 -23.41
CA LYS A 309 -11.15 -50.27 -22.57
C LYS A 309 -10.61 -48.94 -23.14
N SER A 310 -11.41 -47.87 -23.11
CA SER A 310 -10.93 -46.50 -23.30
C SER A 310 -10.65 -45.82 -21.96
N TYR A 311 -9.56 -45.07 -21.87
CA TYR A 311 -9.23 -44.27 -20.70
C TYR A 311 -8.68 -42.91 -21.13
N PHE A 312 -8.97 -41.89 -20.33
CA PHE A 312 -8.54 -40.52 -20.57
C PHE A 312 -7.24 -40.23 -19.84
N ILE A 313 -6.27 -39.68 -20.55
CA ILE A 313 -5.03 -39.15 -19.99
C ILE A 313 -5.06 -37.63 -20.20
N GLU A 314 -4.74 -36.88 -19.16
CA GLU A 314 -4.53 -35.44 -19.28
C GLU A 314 -3.09 -35.19 -19.69
N LYS A 315 -2.89 -34.55 -20.85
CA LYS A 315 -1.57 -34.11 -21.30
C LYS A 315 -1.47 -32.60 -21.17
N TRP A 316 -0.37 -32.13 -20.61
CA TRP A 316 -0.08 -30.71 -20.43
C TRP A 316 0.94 -30.26 -21.48
N LEU A 317 0.64 -29.15 -22.14
CA LEU A 317 1.49 -28.55 -23.17
C LEU A 317 1.85 -27.13 -22.77
N ARG A 318 3.09 -26.75 -23.05
CA ARG A 318 3.61 -25.39 -22.94
C ARG A 318 3.83 -24.83 -24.34
N ILE A 319 3.12 -23.76 -24.67
CA ILE A 319 3.15 -23.11 -25.99
C ILE A 319 3.81 -21.72 -25.83
N HIS A 320 5.05 -21.59 -26.28
CA HIS A 320 5.76 -20.31 -26.25
C HIS A 320 5.28 -19.41 -27.39
N CYS A 321 4.75 -18.25 -27.04
CA CYS A 321 4.16 -17.28 -27.94
C CYS A 321 4.92 -15.95 -27.87
N GLN A 322 4.84 -15.17 -28.95
CA GLN A 322 5.39 -13.82 -29.05
C GLN A 322 4.37 -12.87 -29.66
N VAL A 323 4.32 -11.62 -29.21
CA VAL A 323 3.41 -10.61 -29.74
C VAL A 323 4.06 -9.22 -29.81
N THR A 324 3.68 -8.45 -30.83
CA THR A 324 4.11 -7.04 -30.97
C THR A 324 3.17 -6.12 -30.18
N MET A 325 3.73 -5.17 -29.44
CA MET A 325 2.99 -4.18 -28.66
C MET A 325 2.45 -3.06 -29.55
N GLY A 326 1.22 -2.61 -29.29
CA GLY A 326 0.68 -1.36 -29.84
C GLY A 326 -0.63 -1.48 -30.63
N ILE A 327 -0.95 -2.64 -31.19
CA ILE A 327 -2.19 -2.91 -31.96
C ILE A 327 -2.66 -4.35 -31.67
N GLU A 328 -3.92 -4.54 -31.28
CA GLU A 328 -4.66 -5.81 -31.06
C GLU A 328 -3.89 -7.16 -31.24
N LEU A 329 -2.96 -7.51 -30.33
CA LEU A 329 -2.12 -8.72 -30.45
C LEU A 329 -1.55 -8.93 -31.88
N GLY A 330 -1.13 -7.85 -32.53
CA GLY A 330 -0.55 -7.85 -33.87
C GLY A 330 0.79 -8.58 -33.86
N GLY A 331 1.07 -9.33 -34.94
CA GLY A 331 2.30 -10.12 -35.03
C GLY A 331 2.38 -11.27 -34.03
N PHE A 332 1.24 -11.81 -33.57
CA PHE A 332 1.20 -13.03 -32.76
C PHE A 332 1.86 -14.19 -33.50
N ARG A 333 2.83 -14.84 -32.85
CA ARG A 333 3.55 -16.00 -33.39
C ARG A 333 3.74 -17.05 -32.32
N ILE A 334 3.50 -18.30 -32.67
CA ILE A 334 3.88 -19.46 -31.87
C ILE A 334 5.31 -19.83 -32.24
N ILE A 335 6.21 -19.77 -31.28
CA ILE A 335 7.66 -19.99 -31.47
C ILE A 335 8.01 -21.46 -31.28
N ARG A 336 7.48 -22.08 -30.21
CA ARG A 336 7.72 -23.50 -29.90
C ARG A 336 6.59 -24.08 -29.05
N ILE A 337 6.41 -25.38 -29.15
CA ILE A 337 5.47 -26.17 -28.35
C ILE A 337 6.26 -27.32 -27.73
N GLY A 338 6.06 -27.56 -26.44
CA GLY A 338 6.69 -28.67 -25.71
C GLY A 338 5.70 -29.32 -24.75
N ASN A 339 6.01 -30.56 -24.34
CA ASN A 339 5.32 -31.18 -23.21
C ASN A 339 5.79 -30.51 -21.92
N CYS A 340 4.88 -30.37 -20.96
CA CYS A 340 5.23 -30.03 -19.59
C CYS A 340 4.49 -30.97 -18.63
N ASP A 341 4.97 -31.08 -17.41
CA ASP A 341 4.20 -31.71 -16.34
C ASP A 341 3.04 -30.78 -15.92
N ALA A 342 2.06 -31.32 -15.19
CA ALA A 342 1.05 -30.47 -14.53
C ALA A 342 1.80 -29.38 -13.75
N PRO A 343 1.31 -28.11 -13.71
CA PRO A 343 2.10 -26.96 -13.28
C PRO A 343 2.69 -27.18 -11.87
N GLU A 344 3.90 -27.72 -11.81
CA GLU A 344 4.82 -27.63 -10.70
C GLU A 344 5.55 -26.29 -10.84
N GLU A 345 5.93 -25.74 -9.68
CA GLU A 345 6.48 -24.40 -9.46
C GLU A 345 7.50 -23.98 -10.54
N ASP A 346 7.00 -23.31 -11.58
CA ASP A 346 7.84 -22.60 -12.55
C ASP A 346 8.47 -21.37 -11.85
N GLU A 347 9.66 -20.99 -12.30
CA GLU A 347 10.47 -19.87 -11.80
C GLU A 347 9.62 -18.64 -11.43
N PRO A 348 10.00 -17.87 -10.39
CA PRO A 348 9.26 -16.68 -9.97
C PRO A 348 8.95 -15.79 -11.17
N GLU A 349 7.65 -15.51 -11.39
CA GLU A 349 7.20 -14.69 -12.50
C GLU A 349 7.94 -13.35 -12.51
N LYS A 350 8.60 -13.02 -13.63
CA LYS A 350 9.34 -11.75 -13.77
C LYS A 350 8.41 -10.53 -13.85
N LEU A 351 7.15 -10.76 -14.22
CA LEU A 351 6.10 -9.75 -14.37
C LEU A 351 4.82 -10.26 -13.68
N SER A 352 4.04 -9.37 -13.08
CA SER A 352 2.71 -9.66 -12.54
C SER A 352 1.69 -9.97 -13.65
N GLY A 353 0.49 -10.43 -13.27
CA GLY A 353 -0.62 -10.63 -14.22
C GLY A 353 -1.01 -9.37 -15.01
N GLU A 354 -0.73 -8.17 -14.50
CA GLU A 354 -0.94 -6.90 -15.21
C GLU A 354 0.29 -6.45 -16.03
N LEU A 355 1.33 -7.28 -16.12
CA LEU A 355 2.62 -7.01 -16.78
C LEU A 355 3.48 -5.94 -16.10
N VAL A 356 3.35 -5.78 -14.79
CA VAL A 356 4.26 -4.93 -13.99
C VAL A 356 5.44 -5.79 -13.52
N PRO A 357 6.70 -5.36 -13.70
CA PRO A 357 7.86 -6.08 -13.18
C PRO A 357 7.75 -6.37 -11.69
N ILE A 358 8.17 -7.57 -11.27
CA ILE A 358 8.27 -7.91 -9.85
C ILE A 358 9.71 -7.64 -9.42
N ILE A 359 9.93 -6.48 -8.81
CA ILE A 359 11.26 -6.02 -8.35
C ILE A 359 11.16 -5.78 -6.84
N SER A 360 11.94 -6.50 -6.04
CA SER A 360 12.03 -6.24 -4.60
C SER A 360 12.99 -5.09 -4.29
N ARG A 361 12.89 -4.51 -3.10
CA ARG A 361 13.65 -3.32 -2.72
C ARG A 361 15.17 -3.53 -2.74
N ASP A 362 15.60 -4.74 -2.39
CA ASP A 362 16.99 -5.19 -2.43
C ASP A 362 17.55 -5.34 -3.84
N GLN A 363 16.69 -5.45 -4.86
CA GLN A 363 17.08 -5.54 -6.27
C GLN A 363 17.15 -4.16 -6.98
N PHE A 364 16.83 -3.06 -6.30
CA PHE A 364 16.78 -1.74 -6.94
C PHE A 364 18.14 -1.27 -7.49
N ASP A 365 19.23 -1.58 -6.79
CA ASP A 365 20.58 -1.28 -7.28
C ASP A 365 20.93 -2.12 -8.51
N GLU A 366 20.59 -3.41 -8.49
CA GLU A 366 20.80 -4.32 -9.64
C GLU A 366 20.01 -3.86 -10.89
N GLU A 367 18.76 -3.42 -10.72
CA GLU A 367 17.96 -2.91 -11.85
C GLU A 367 18.46 -1.56 -12.36
N ALA A 368 18.97 -0.69 -11.50
CA ALA A 368 19.65 0.54 -11.92
C ALA A 368 20.93 0.22 -12.72
N GLU A 369 21.72 -0.76 -12.28
CA GLU A 369 22.91 -1.20 -13.00
C GLU A 369 22.57 -1.80 -14.37
N LYS A 370 21.49 -2.59 -14.50
CA LYS A 370 21.01 -3.07 -15.80
C LYS A 370 20.63 -1.94 -16.75
N PHE A 371 19.98 -0.89 -16.24
CA PHE A 371 19.67 0.31 -17.03
C PHE A 371 20.96 0.98 -17.54
N LEU A 372 21.94 1.17 -16.66
CA LEU A 372 23.21 1.82 -17.00
C LEU A 372 24.08 0.95 -17.93
N LEU A 373 24.12 -0.37 -17.75
CA LEU A 373 24.82 -1.28 -18.67
C LEU A 373 24.32 -1.12 -20.11
N ARG A 374 23.03 -0.80 -20.29
CA ARG A 374 22.42 -0.61 -21.61
C ARG A 374 22.71 0.77 -22.21
N TYR A 375 22.67 1.83 -21.40
CA TYR A 375 22.67 3.21 -21.90
C TYR A 375 23.91 4.04 -21.54
N CYS A 376 24.64 3.71 -20.48
CA CYS A 376 25.81 4.45 -20.00
C CYS A 376 26.71 3.52 -19.15
N PRO A 377 27.35 2.50 -19.76
CA PRO A 377 28.15 1.52 -19.03
C PRO A 377 29.35 2.14 -18.31
N GLU A 378 29.90 3.24 -18.83
CA GLU A 378 30.99 3.99 -18.21
C GLU A 378 30.68 4.51 -16.79
N ALA A 379 29.40 4.81 -16.49
CA ALA A 379 28.96 5.28 -15.18
C ALA A 379 29.04 4.20 -14.08
N LEU A 380 29.20 2.93 -14.47
CA LEU A 380 29.43 1.80 -13.57
C LEU A 380 30.91 1.56 -13.26
N GLU A 381 31.80 2.06 -14.12
CA GLU A 381 33.24 1.89 -13.97
C GLU A 381 33.91 3.10 -13.32
N HIS A 382 33.51 4.32 -13.72
CA HIS A 382 34.14 5.56 -13.27
C HIS A 382 33.11 6.52 -12.68
N PRO A 383 33.40 7.23 -11.57
CA PRO A 383 32.53 8.26 -11.06
C PRO A 383 32.30 9.37 -12.07
N MET A 384 31.05 9.59 -12.44
CA MET A 384 30.63 10.66 -13.35
C MET A 384 29.20 11.10 -13.06
N CYS A 385 28.88 12.31 -13.48
CA CYS A 385 27.50 12.78 -13.55
C CYS A 385 26.80 12.08 -14.72
N VAL A 386 25.77 11.27 -14.44
CA VAL A 386 25.07 10.51 -15.48
C VAL A 386 24.32 11.47 -16.42
N PRO A 387 24.60 11.44 -17.74
CA PRO A 387 23.99 12.35 -18.71
C PRO A 387 22.56 11.91 -19.04
N ILE A 388 21.66 11.97 -18.06
CA ILE A 388 20.30 11.42 -18.18
C ILE A 388 19.47 12.10 -19.29
N HIS A 389 19.75 13.36 -19.61
CA HIS A 389 19.09 14.07 -20.70
C HIS A 389 19.48 13.47 -22.06
N ASP A 390 20.78 13.33 -22.31
CA ASP A 390 21.32 12.73 -23.53
C ASP A 390 20.88 11.26 -23.65
N ILE A 391 20.86 10.50 -22.55
CA ILE A 391 20.32 9.14 -22.52
C ILE A 391 18.84 9.14 -22.97
N ALA A 392 18.04 10.05 -22.45
CA ALA A 392 16.62 10.12 -22.77
C ALA A 392 16.37 10.48 -24.24
N GLU A 393 17.02 11.52 -24.77
CA GLU A 393 16.79 12.00 -26.14
C GLU A 393 17.51 11.13 -27.18
N ASP A 394 18.82 10.94 -27.03
CA ASP A 394 19.66 10.35 -28.09
C ASP A 394 19.60 8.82 -28.10
N LEU A 395 19.52 8.18 -26.93
CA LEU A 395 19.59 6.72 -26.81
C LEU A 395 18.22 6.06 -26.66
N MET A 396 17.30 6.70 -25.94
CA MET A 396 15.94 6.19 -25.72
C MET A 396 14.92 6.75 -26.72
N GLY A 397 15.27 7.80 -27.47
CA GLY A 397 14.42 8.42 -28.48
C GLY A 397 13.22 9.17 -27.88
N LEU A 398 13.35 9.68 -26.65
CA LEU A 398 12.31 10.43 -25.96
C LEU A 398 12.34 11.90 -26.38
N THR A 399 11.18 12.55 -26.33
CA THR A 399 11.06 14.01 -26.47
C THR A 399 10.81 14.61 -25.10
N ILE A 400 11.64 15.54 -24.66
CA ILE A 400 11.47 16.21 -23.36
C ILE A 400 10.78 17.56 -23.57
N ILE A 401 9.76 17.84 -22.77
CA ILE A 401 9.05 19.11 -22.74
C ILE A 401 8.97 19.58 -21.29
N ASP A 402 9.63 20.67 -20.95
CA ASP A 402 9.79 21.17 -19.58
C ASP A 402 9.16 22.56 -19.36
N ASN A 403 8.35 23.04 -20.31
CA ASN A 403 7.75 24.38 -20.31
C ASN A 403 6.22 24.37 -20.10
N ILE A 404 5.66 23.26 -19.61
CA ILE A 404 4.21 23.08 -19.39
C ILE A 404 3.94 22.77 -17.92
N GLU A 405 3.05 23.55 -17.32
CA GLU A 405 2.53 23.27 -15.97
C GLU A 405 1.59 22.06 -16.00
N LEU A 406 1.87 21.06 -15.15
CA LEU A 406 1.14 19.79 -15.13
C LEU A 406 -0.06 19.78 -14.18
N SER A 407 -0.40 20.92 -13.57
CA SER A 407 -0.52 21.08 -12.12
C SER A 407 -0.92 22.52 -11.77
N ASP A 408 -2.15 22.83 -11.35
CA ASP A 408 -2.45 24.15 -10.77
C ASP A 408 -1.78 24.30 -9.38
N GLU A 409 -1.58 23.19 -8.63
CA GLU A 409 -0.97 23.15 -7.27
C GLU A 409 0.35 22.35 -7.22
N LEU A 410 1.06 22.25 -8.36
CA LEU A 410 2.27 21.43 -8.54
C LEU A 410 2.11 19.94 -8.14
N THR A 411 0.90 19.39 -8.17
CA THR A 411 0.60 18.00 -7.75
C THR A 411 1.43 16.93 -8.48
N TYR A 412 1.89 17.20 -9.70
CA TYR A 412 2.69 16.28 -10.52
C TYR A 412 4.03 16.91 -10.89
N PHE A 413 5.12 16.16 -10.71
CA PHE A 413 6.46 16.58 -11.11
C PHE A 413 6.80 16.22 -12.56
N GLY A 414 6.27 15.10 -13.04
CA GLY A 414 6.60 14.54 -14.34
C GLY A 414 5.47 13.68 -14.90
N THR A 415 5.48 13.47 -16.21
CA THR A 415 4.55 12.59 -16.92
C THR A 415 5.19 12.03 -18.18
N ILE A 416 5.38 10.71 -18.28
CA ILE A 416 5.74 10.03 -19.53
C ILE A 416 4.51 9.47 -20.25
N VAL A 417 4.50 9.64 -21.57
CA VAL A 417 3.40 9.24 -22.46
C VAL A 417 3.74 7.95 -23.22
N PHE A 418 2.92 6.93 -23.05
CA PHE A 418 3.05 5.62 -23.69
C PHE A 418 2.16 5.44 -24.93
N ASP A 419 1.15 6.28 -25.10
CA ASP A 419 0.24 6.24 -26.25
C ASP A 419 -0.23 7.65 -26.66
N ASP A 420 -0.47 7.84 -27.94
CA ASP A 420 -0.89 9.14 -28.48
C ASP A 420 -2.27 9.54 -27.92
N GLY A 421 -2.43 10.83 -27.61
CA GLY A 421 -3.73 11.41 -27.33
C GLY A 421 -3.76 12.51 -26.28
N ASN A 422 -4.97 12.84 -25.84
CA ASN A 422 -5.19 13.91 -24.88
C ASN A 422 -4.95 13.44 -23.44
N ILE A 423 -4.33 14.29 -22.63
CA ILE A 423 -4.07 14.10 -21.21
C ILE A 423 -4.97 15.06 -20.43
N PHE A 424 -5.73 14.54 -19.46
CA PHE A 424 -6.72 15.32 -18.68
C PHE A 424 -6.37 15.33 -17.20
N ASP A 425 -6.63 16.43 -16.51
CA ASP A 425 -6.48 16.51 -15.05
C ASP A 425 -7.45 15.55 -14.35
N SER A 426 -6.92 14.72 -13.46
CA SER A 426 -7.62 13.68 -12.71
C SER A 426 -8.14 14.17 -11.35
N HIS A 427 -7.65 15.29 -10.82
CA HIS A 427 -8.03 15.78 -9.48
C HIS A 427 -9.27 16.69 -9.48
N ARG A 428 -9.76 17.13 -10.66
CA ARG A 428 -10.95 17.97 -10.76
C ARG A 428 -12.20 17.20 -11.14
N SER A 429 -13.31 17.56 -10.49
CA SER A 429 -14.67 17.10 -10.81
C SER A 429 -15.10 17.40 -12.27
N HIS A 430 -14.40 18.32 -12.94
CA HIS A 430 -14.51 18.58 -14.37
C HIS A 430 -13.17 18.23 -15.04
N ARG A 431 -13.16 17.27 -15.99
CA ARG A 431 -11.96 16.83 -16.74
C ARG A 431 -11.37 17.99 -17.57
N LYS A 432 -10.49 18.81 -16.99
CA LYS A 432 -9.73 19.86 -17.69
C LYS A 432 -8.72 19.19 -18.63
N LEU A 433 -8.71 19.59 -19.91
CA LEU A 433 -7.69 19.15 -20.86
C LEU A 433 -6.36 19.80 -20.48
N LEU A 434 -5.35 18.99 -20.21
CA LEU A 434 -4.06 19.37 -19.67
C LEU A 434 -3.04 19.49 -20.80
N ILE A 435 -2.89 18.42 -21.58
CA ILE A 435 -2.06 18.38 -22.78
C ILE A 435 -2.90 17.85 -23.93
N ARG A 436 -2.89 18.60 -25.05
CA ARG A 436 -3.60 18.24 -26.27
C ARG A 436 -2.65 17.46 -27.20
N ASN A 437 -3.12 16.32 -27.69
CA ASN A 437 -2.38 15.49 -28.67
C ASN A 437 -0.95 15.17 -28.24
N ALA A 438 -0.78 14.77 -26.98
CA ALA A 438 0.50 14.28 -26.49
C ALA A 438 0.94 13.05 -27.30
N LYS A 439 2.24 12.97 -27.61
CA LYS A 439 2.82 11.91 -28.42
C LYS A 439 3.45 10.83 -27.55
N ARG A 440 3.37 9.58 -28.00
CA ARG A 440 4.11 8.47 -27.41
C ARG A 440 5.60 8.80 -27.41
N GLY A 441 6.27 8.54 -26.29
CA GLY A 441 7.69 8.85 -26.09
C GLY A 441 7.95 10.29 -25.67
N THR A 442 6.91 11.08 -25.34
CA THR A 442 7.10 12.42 -24.79
C THR A 442 7.09 12.39 -23.27
N VAL A 443 8.13 12.95 -22.65
CA VAL A 443 8.24 13.23 -21.21
C VAL A 443 7.87 14.70 -21.01
N TYR A 444 6.89 14.96 -20.15
CA TYR A 444 6.58 16.31 -19.68
C TYR A 444 7.13 16.47 -18.27
N LEU A 445 7.90 17.53 -18.05
CA LEU A 445 8.40 17.91 -16.74
C LEU A 445 7.78 19.26 -16.36
N ASP A 446 7.33 19.38 -15.12
CA ASP A 446 6.76 20.64 -14.66
C ASP A 446 7.92 21.63 -14.36
N PRO A 447 7.97 22.83 -15.00
CA PRO A 447 9.07 23.79 -14.82
C PRO A 447 9.23 24.24 -13.36
N ARG A 448 8.15 24.16 -12.57
CA ARG A 448 8.12 24.58 -11.17
C ARG A 448 8.94 23.71 -10.24
N VAL A 449 9.22 22.47 -10.66
CA VAL A 449 10.10 21.56 -9.91
C VAL A 449 11.50 22.15 -9.73
N THR A 450 12.03 22.84 -10.74
CA THR A 450 13.39 23.40 -10.71
C THR A 450 13.50 24.55 -9.72
N TYR A 451 12.51 25.44 -9.68
CA TYR A 451 12.57 26.66 -8.88
C TYR A 451 11.94 26.52 -7.48
N GLU A 452 10.93 25.66 -7.29
CA GLU A 452 10.33 25.42 -5.96
C GLU A 452 11.09 24.36 -5.14
N ARG A 453 11.98 23.59 -5.78
CA ARG A 453 12.77 22.54 -5.11
C ARG A 453 14.27 22.67 -5.41
N SER A 454 14.74 22.04 -6.50
CA SER A 454 16.13 22.08 -6.93
C SER A 454 16.28 21.48 -8.33
N VAL A 455 17.33 21.87 -9.06
CA VAL A 455 17.73 21.27 -10.36
C VAL A 455 17.91 19.75 -10.23
N GLY A 456 18.50 19.28 -9.14
CA GLY A 456 18.67 17.85 -8.87
C GLY A 456 17.35 17.07 -8.71
N THR A 457 16.27 17.74 -8.32
CA THR A 457 14.92 17.14 -8.27
C THR A 457 14.41 16.89 -9.69
N LEU A 458 14.60 17.83 -10.61
CA LEU A 458 14.20 17.69 -12.01
C LEU A 458 14.90 16.50 -12.68
N ARG A 459 16.22 16.36 -12.51
CA ARG A 459 16.98 15.24 -13.07
C ARG A 459 16.57 13.89 -12.49
N THR A 460 16.26 13.86 -11.19
CA THR A 460 15.71 12.65 -10.54
C THR A 460 14.34 12.29 -11.13
N THR A 461 13.48 13.29 -11.37
CA THR A 461 12.20 13.09 -12.06
C THR A 461 12.42 12.58 -13.48
N LEU A 462 13.35 13.15 -14.26
CA LEU A 462 13.65 12.66 -15.60
C LEU A 462 14.14 11.19 -15.58
N ALA A 463 15.05 10.83 -14.67
CA ALA A 463 15.49 9.45 -14.50
C ALA A 463 14.34 8.51 -14.10
N HIS A 464 13.39 9.00 -13.30
CA HIS A 464 12.17 8.28 -12.92
C HIS A 464 11.26 8.02 -14.14
N GLU A 465 11.00 9.04 -14.97
CA GLU A 465 10.22 8.89 -16.21
C GLU A 465 10.94 8.00 -17.24
N CYS A 466 12.27 8.08 -17.33
CA CYS A 466 13.08 7.17 -18.15
C CYS A 466 12.95 5.72 -17.68
N PHE A 467 12.96 5.47 -16.36
CA PHE A 467 12.76 4.12 -15.85
C PHE A 467 11.36 3.59 -16.17
N HIS A 468 10.32 4.43 -16.07
CA HIS A 468 8.99 4.07 -16.55
C HIS A 468 8.99 3.68 -18.03
N TRP A 469 9.65 4.47 -18.89
CA TRP A 469 9.79 4.10 -20.29
C TRP A 469 10.55 2.79 -20.49
N TYR A 470 11.62 2.55 -19.73
CA TYR A 470 12.45 1.36 -19.85
C TYR A 470 11.71 0.08 -19.42
N ARG A 471 10.94 0.11 -18.32
CA ARG A 471 10.42 -1.12 -17.68
C ARG A 471 8.90 -1.27 -17.63
N HIS A 472 8.13 -0.20 -17.75
CA HIS A 472 6.68 -0.21 -17.55
C HIS A 472 5.85 -0.21 -18.84
N GLN A 473 6.52 -0.18 -20.00
CA GLN A 473 5.88 -0.30 -21.31
C GLN A 473 4.90 -1.49 -21.46
N PRO A 474 5.21 -2.72 -20.97
CA PRO A 474 4.32 -3.88 -21.10
C PRO A 474 2.94 -3.66 -20.46
N TYR A 475 2.88 -3.07 -19.28
CA TYR A 475 1.63 -2.73 -18.59
C TYR A 475 0.74 -1.81 -19.46
N HIS A 476 1.32 -0.71 -19.95
CA HIS A 476 0.58 0.26 -20.77
C HIS A 476 0.11 -0.34 -22.10
N ALA A 477 0.93 -1.20 -22.72
CA ALA A 477 0.54 -1.94 -23.90
C ALA A 477 -0.67 -2.87 -23.63
N LEU A 478 -0.66 -3.60 -22.52
CA LEU A 478 -1.78 -4.46 -22.12
C LEU A 478 -3.05 -3.64 -21.86
N MET A 479 -2.96 -2.54 -21.11
CA MET A 479 -4.09 -1.66 -20.81
C MET A 479 -4.74 -1.09 -22.08
N LYS A 480 -3.92 -0.74 -23.09
CA LYS A 480 -4.41 -0.37 -24.42
C LYS A 480 -5.12 -1.52 -25.12
N MET A 481 -4.54 -2.72 -25.14
CA MET A 481 -5.12 -3.88 -25.82
C MET A 481 -6.47 -4.32 -25.24
N ILE A 482 -6.67 -4.21 -23.92
CA ILE A 482 -7.94 -4.55 -23.27
C ILE A 482 -8.99 -3.42 -23.36
N GLY A 483 -8.63 -2.27 -23.96
CA GLY A 483 -9.51 -1.12 -24.12
C GLY A 483 -9.88 -0.44 -22.80
N ALA A 484 -8.96 -0.42 -21.83
CA ALA A 484 -9.16 0.29 -20.57
C ALA A 484 -9.40 1.78 -20.86
N LYS A 485 -10.61 2.28 -20.52
CA LYS A 485 -10.99 3.68 -20.71
C LYS A 485 -10.39 4.53 -19.61
N ASP A 486 -9.08 4.77 -19.61
CA ASP A 486 -8.52 5.84 -18.79
C ASP A 486 -7.18 6.38 -19.29
N THR A 487 -6.89 7.61 -18.86
CA THR A 487 -5.59 8.29 -18.93
C THR A 487 -4.43 7.45 -18.42
N VAL A 488 -4.69 6.56 -17.45
CA VAL A 488 -3.72 5.66 -16.80
C VAL A 488 -3.05 4.68 -17.78
N GLY A 489 -3.77 4.17 -18.79
CA GLY A 489 -3.16 3.33 -19.82
C GLY A 489 -2.30 4.12 -20.81
N ARG A 490 -2.55 5.43 -20.95
CA ARG A 490 -1.91 6.31 -21.93
C ARG A 490 -0.64 6.98 -21.39
N ALA A 491 -0.66 7.40 -20.14
CA ALA A 491 0.45 8.09 -19.50
C ALA A 491 0.48 7.72 -18.01
N ILE A 492 1.68 7.72 -17.44
CA ILE A 492 1.90 7.64 -15.99
C ILE A 492 2.33 9.02 -15.51
N ARG A 493 1.96 9.37 -14.27
CA ARG A 493 2.25 10.70 -13.71
C ARG A 493 2.90 10.55 -12.35
N CYS A 494 4.06 11.18 -12.20
CA CYS A 494 4.76 11.25 -10.95
C CYS A 494 4.06 12.24 -10.00
N GLU A 495 3.24 11.74 -9.07
CA GLU A 495 2.52 12.53 -8.06
C GLU A 495 3.43 12.90 -6.87
N ILE A 496 3.34 14.13 -6.35
CA ILE A 496 4.08 14.55 -5.14
C ILE A 496 3.74 13.64 -3.95
N ASN A 497 2.45 13.48 -3.67
CA ASN A 497 1.93 12.71 -2.54
C ASN A 497 1.42 11.36 -3.04
N ALA A 498 2.34 10.43 -3.38
CA ALA A 498 1.90 9.08 -3.70
C ALA A 498 1.12 8.49 -2.53
N LYS A 499 0.08 7.72 -2.87
CA LYS A 499 -0.63 6.85 -1.94
C LYS A 499 0.31 5.80 -1.38
N THR A 500 1.06 6.15 -0.37
CA THR A 500 1.73 5.17 0.46
C THR A 500 0.62 4.48 1.27
N THR A 501 0.05 3.45 0.69
CA THR A 501 -0.97 2.60 1.31
C THR A 501 -0.33 1.26 1.69
N ASN A 502 -1.02 0.43 2.48
CA ASN A 502 -0.61 -0.96 2.70
C ASN A 502 -0.37 -1.63 1.33
N SER A 503 0.83 -2.19 1.09
CA SER A 503 1.22 -2.84 -0.18
C SER A 503 0.27 -3.97 -0.58
N GLU A 504 -0.47 -4.54 0.38
CA GLU A 504 -1.55 -5.52 0.12
C GLU A 504 -2.75 -4.95 -0.66
N LYS A 505 -2.88 -3.62 -0.75
CA LYS A 505 -3.96 -2.91 -1.47
C LYS A 505 -3.47 -2.16 -2.71
N TRP A 506 -2.17 -2.24 -3.03
CA TRP A 506 -1.59 -1.53 -4.16
C TRP A 506 -2.11 -2.07 -5.48
N LYS A 507 -2.45 -1.14 -6.38
CA LYS A 507 -2.70 -1.44 -7.80
C LYS A 507 -1.37 -1.50 -8.54
N ALA A 508 -1.37 -2.03 -9.76
CA ALA A 508 -0.19 -2.03 -10.64
C ALA A 508 0.52 -0.67 -10.72
N VAL A 509 -0.21 0.43 -10.85
CA VAL A 509 0.38 1.78 -10.95
C VAL A 509 1.14 2.19 -9.69
N ASP A 510 0.63 1.82 -8.52
CA ASP A 510 1.28 2.12 -7.24
C ASP A 510 2.63 1.38 -7.13
N TRP A 511 2.67 0.12 -7.60
CA TRP A 511 3.92 -0.66 -7.70
C TRP A 511 4.93 -0.05 -8.68
N MET A 512 4.48 0.39 -9.86
CA MET A 512 5.35 1.03 -10.86
C MET A 512 5.98 2.31 -10.33
N GLU A 513 5.18 3.18 -9.69
CA GLU A 513 5.65 4.42 -9.05
C GLU A 513 6.68 4.14 -7.95
N TRP A 514 6.42 3.15 -7.10
CA TRP A 514 7.34 2.77 -6.02
C TRP A 514 8.69 2.28 -6.55
N GLN A 515 8.68 1.46 -7.60
CA GLN A 515 9.91 0.98 -8.27
C GLN A 515 10.69 2.14 -8.86
N ALA A 516 10.03 2.99 -9.67
CA ALA A 516 10.69 4.12 -10.33
C ALA A 516 11.27 5.12 -9.31
N ARG A 517 10.55 5.43 -8.22
CA ARG A 517 11.06 6.31 -7.14
C ARG A 517 12.29 5.75 -6.45
N GLY A 518 12.32 4.44 -6.23
CA GLY A 518 13.44 3.79 -5.55
C GLY A 518 14.69 3.62 -6.42
N ILE A 519 14.49 3.43 -7.73
CA ILE A 519 15.54 3.13 -8.72
C ILE A 519 16.13 4.41 -9.33
N ALA A 520 15.33 5.45 -9.59
CA ALA A 520 15.83 6.68 -10.24
C ALA A 520 17.04 7.33 -9.54
N PRO A 521 17.09 7.49 -8.20
CA PRO A 521 18.28 7.99 -7.53
C PRO A 521 19.50 7.10 -7.69
N LYS A 522 19.30 5.78 -7.87
CA LYS A 522 20.38 4.78 -8.04
C LYS A 522 20.93 4.77 -9.47
N ILE A 523 20.11 5.11 -10.46
CA ILE A 523 20.56 5.39 -11.83
C ILE A 523 21.50 6.60 -11.82
N LEU A 524 21.12 7.70 -11.15
CA LEU A 524 21.94 8.91 -11.10
C LEU A 524 23.18 8.76 -10.21
N MET A 525 23.13 7.90 -9.20
CA MET A 525 24.20 7.68 -8.23
C MET A 525 24.50 6.17 -8.07
N PRO A 526 25.23 5.54 -9.01
CA PRO A 526 25.50 4.10 -9.01
C PRO A 526 26.34 3.68 -7.79
N ALA A 527 26.03 2.53 -7.20
CA ALA A 527 26.57 2.15 -5.88
C ALA A 527 28.10 2.08 -5.86
N LYS A 528 28.70 1.43 -6.87
CA LYS A 528 30.16 1.25 -6.98
C LYS A 528 30.89 2.59 -7.09
N THR A 529 30.44 3.47 -7.98
CA THR A 529 31.15 4.72 -8.28
C THR A 529 30.90 5.79 -7.21
N VAL A 530 29.73 5.80 -6.58
CA VAL A 530 29.48 6.67 -5.40
C VAL A 530 30.38 6.29 -4.24
N LYS A 531 30.56 4.98 -3.96
CA LYS A 531 31.49 4.52 -2.91
C LYS A 531 32.92 4.97 -3.21
N GLN A 532 33.40 4.74 -4.43
CA GLN A 532 34.73 5.20 -4.85
C GLN A 532 34.91 6.71 -4.64
N LYS A 533 33.93 7.52 -5.05
CA LYS A 533 33.98 8.98 -4.89
C LYS A 533 33.90 9.40 -3.42
N ALA A 534 32.96 8.84 -2.66
CA ALA A 534 32.79 9.13 -1.25
C ALA A 534 34.05 8.79 -0.45
N ASP A 535 34.61 7.59 -0.68
CA ASP A 535 35.86 7.17 -0.02
C ASP A 535 37.01 8.11 -0.37
N SER A 536 37.15 8.52 -1.64
CA SER A 536 38.17 9.50 -2.07
C SER A 536 38.03 10.87 -1.37
N LEU A 537 36.79 11.32 -1.16
CA LEU A 537 36.49 12.58 -0.46
C LEU A 537 36.69 12.46 1.05
N LEU A 538 36.62 11.25 1.61
CA LEU A 538 36.80 10.97 3.02
C LEU A 538 38.27 10.73 3.41
N VAL A 539 39.17 10.45 2.45
CA VAL A 539 40.62 10.24 2.71
C VAL A 539 41.25 11.38 3.52
N PRO A 540 41.05 12.68 3.18
CA PRO A 540 41.63 13.79 3.94
C PRO A 540 41.18 13.85 5.41
N TYR A 541 40.06 13.21 5.73
CA TYR A 541 39.46 13.16 7.06
C TYR A 541 39.76 11.84 7.82
N GLY A 542 40.74 11.06 7.36
CA GLY A 542 41.10 9.77 7.95
C GLY A 542 40.17 8.61 7.59
N GLY A 543 39.33 8.79 6.56
CA GLY A 543 38.39 7.77 6.08
C GLY A 543 37.03 7.79 6.79
N ALA A 544 36.10 6.96 6.29
CA ALA A 544 34.69 6.98 6.68
C ALA A 544 34.43 6.78 8.19
N ALA A 545 35.28 5.99 8.86
CA ALA A 545 35.15 5.70 10.28
C ALA A 545 35.67 6.84 11.17
N ALA A 546 36.71 7.57 10.74
CA ALA A 546 37.32 8.67 11.51
C ALA A 546 36.65 10.02 11.25
N ALA A 547 36.02 10.19 10.07
CA ALA A 547 35.40 11.44 9.67
C ALA A 547 34.37 11.98 10.68
N SER A 548 34.42 13.29 10.90
CA SER A 548 33.50 14.08 11.73
C SER A 548 32.20 14.38 10.97
N VAL A 549 31.22 14.96 11.67
CA VAL A 549 29.96 15.42 11.08
C VAL A 549 30.21 16.46 9.98
N GLU A 550 31.05 17.47 10.26
CA GLU A 550 31.45 18.51 9.30
C GLU A 550 32.14 17.92 8.05
N ALA A 551 32.98 16.89 8.24
CA ALA A 551 33.59 16.18 7.11
C ALA A 551 32.54 15.54 6.20
N TYR A 552 31.51 14.92 6.77
CA TYR A 552 30.40 14.38 6.01
C TYR A 552 29.49 15.45 5.39
N GLU A 553 29.36 16.64 5.99
CA GLU A 553 28.68 17.80 5.36
C GLU A 553 29.37 18.17 4.05
N ASN A 554 30.70 18.36 4.11
CA ASN A 554 31.52 18.65 2.94
C ASN A 554 31.43 17.54 1.88
N VAL A 555 31.44 16.27 2.30
CA VAL A 555 31.31 15.13 1.38
C VAL A 555 29.92 15.09 0.74
N ILE A 556 28.84 15.32 1.50
CA ILE A 556 27.47 15.36 0.97
C ILE A 556 27.32 16.50 -0.03
N ASP A 557 27.83 17.69 0.27
CA ASP A 557 27.76 18.84 -0.63
C ASP A 557 28.60 18.63 -1.90
N ALA A 558 29.78 18.04 -1.77
CA ALA A 558 30.63 17.67 -2.90
C ALA A 558 29.97 16.60 -3.79
N LEU A 559 29.34 15.58 -3.20
CA LEU A 559 28.62 14.54 -3.95
C LEU A 559 27.36 15.10 -4.61
N ALA A 560 26.59 15.93 -3.90
CA ALA A 560 25.40 16.57 -4.43
C ALA A 560 25.75 17.45 -5.65
N THR A 561 26.85 18.20 -5.57
CA THR A 561 27.36 19.01 -6.69
C THR A 561 27.88 18.13 -7.82
N PHE A 562 28.67 17.09 -7.50
CA PHE A 562 29.32 16.23 -8.51
C PHE A 562 28.32 15.40 -9.32
N TYR A 563 27.35 14.79 -8.65
CA TYR A 563 26.28 14.02 -9.30
C TYR A 563 25.10 14.90 -9.72
N ASP A 564 25.12 16.19 -9.40
CA ASP A 564 24.08 17.19 -9.66
C ASP A 564 22.67 16.73 -9.20
N VAL A 565 22.60 16.38 -7.91
CA VAL A 565 21.40 15.93 -7.19
C VAL A 565 21.16 16.78 -5.95
N SER A 566 19.99 16.67 -5.31
CA SER A 566 19.77 17.37 -4.03
C SER A 566 20.67 16.83 -2.91
N ARG A 567 21.05 17.68 -1.94
CA ARG A 567 21.78 17.27 -0.72
C ARG A 567 21.10 16.10 -0.01
N ARG A 568 19.77 16.12 0.05
CA ARG A 568 18.96 15.06 0.66
C ARG A 568 19.15 13.73 -0.08
N ALA A 569 19.17 13.75 -1.41
CA ALA A 569 19.39 12.54 -2.21
C ALA A 569 20.80 11.96 -1.97
N ALA A 570 21.84 12.81 -1.99
CA ALA A 570 23.21 12.40 -1.69
C ALA A 570 23.36 11.83 -0.27
N LYS A 571 22.79 12.50 0.74
CA LYS A 571 22.73 12.02 2.14
C LYS A 571 22.08 10.64 2.23
N VAL A 572 20.87 10.48 1.69
CA VAL A 572 20.14 9.21 1.72
C VAL A 572 20.94 8.11 1.02
N ARG A 573 21.58 8.42 -0.11
CA ARG A 573 22.40 7.46 -0.84
C ARG A 573 23.61 6.97 -0.06
N LEU A 574 24.32 7.86 0.64
CA LEU A 574 25.41 7.47 1.54
C LEU A 574 24.93 6.53 2.65
N ILE A 575 23.79 6.83 3.27
CA ILE A 575 23.20 5.98 4.32
C ILE A 575 22.85 4.60 3.77
N GLU A 576 22.22 4.51 2.59
CA GLU A 576 21.91 3.24 1.92
C GLU A 576 23.15 2.40 1.64
N LEU A 577 24.28 3.03 1.29
CA LEU A 577 25.54 2.38 0.95
C LEU A 577 26.39 1.98 2.17
N GLY A 578 25.95 2.31 3.39
CA GLY A 578 26.58 1.89 4.64
C GLY A 578 27.33 2.98 5.40
N TYR A 579 27.35 4.22 4.91
CA TYR A 579 27.98 5.35 5.60
C TYR A 579 27.06 5.88 6.72
N LYS A 580 26.87 5.08 7.77
CA LYS A 580 25.88 5.32 8.84
C LYS A 580 26.00 6.70 9.51
N LYS A 581 27.22 7.25 9.66
CA LYS A 581 27.45 8.57 10.26
C LYS A 581 26.75 9.72 9.50
N ALA A 582 26.46 9.55 8.21
CA ALA A 582 25.72 10.53 7.43
C ALA A 582 24.30 10.77 7.95
N GLU A 583 23.72 9.87 8.75
CA GLU A 583 22.40 10.03 9.38
C GLU A 583 22.32 11.32 10.22
N GLY A 584 23.36 11.60 11.00
CA GLY A 584 23.44 12.76 11.90
C GLY A 584 23.80 14.09 11.22
N VAL A 585 23.98 14.09 9.90
CA VAL A 585 24.40 15.27 9.13
C VAL A 585 23.21 15.95 8.48
N TYR A 586 23.08 17.27 8.54
CA TYR A 586 21.89 17.99 8.06
C TYR A 586 20.56 17.37 8.54
N PRO A 587 20.37 17.09 9.86
CA PRO A 587 19.07 16.72 10.36
C PRO A 587 18.07 17.83 10.01
N PHE A 588 16.88 17.47 9.54
CA PHE A 588 15.85 18.42 9.12
C PHE A 588 14.55 18.06 9.81
N SER A 589 14.03 18.99 10.62
CA SER A 589 12.75 18.86 11.31
C SER A 589 12.04 20.20 11.35
N ASP A 590 10.71 20.18 11.34
CA ASP A 590 9.86 21.35 11.58
C ASP A 590 10.12 22.54 10.63
N GLY A 591 10.62 22.25 9.43
CA GLY A 591 10.87 23.22 8.36
C GLY A 591 12.26 23.86 8.37
N ARG A 592 13.18 23.42 9.25
CA ARG A 592 14.55 23.94 9.34
C ARG A 592 15.60 22.84 9.46
N TYR A 593 16.84 23.16 9.09
CA TYR A 593 17.99 22.33 9.42
C TYR A 593 18.35 22.51 10.89
N LEU A 594 18.66 21.38 11.54
CA LEU A 594 19.09 21.29 12.93
C LEU A 594 20.61 21.11 12.97
N PRO A 595 21.26 21.38 14.12
CA PRO A 595 22.68 21.10 14.30
C PRO A 595 23.01 19.63 14.00
N GLY A 596 24.11 19.40 13.29
CA GLY A 596 24.60 18.05 13.02
C GLY A 596 25.14 17.38 14.29
N TYR A 597 25.06 16.06 14.36
CA TYR A 597 25.47 15.28 15.52
C TYR A 597 26.17 13.97 15.13
N SER A 598 27.04 13.47 16.00
CA SER A 598 27.64 12.15 15.91
C SER A 598 27.10 11.20 16.97
N PHE A 599 27.25 9.91 16.67
CA PHE A 599 26.76 8.84 17.52
C PHE A 599 27.50 7.53 17.22
N ASN A 600 27.40 6.57 18.13
CA ASN A 600 27.84 5.19 17.87
C ASN A 600 26.95 4.53 16.80
N THR A 601 27.55 4.14 15.68
CA THR A 601 26.85 3.60 14.50
C THR A 601 26.12 2.28 14.71
N ASP A 602 26.37 1.57 15.82
CA ASP A 602 25.66 0.34 16.15
C ASP A 602 24.39 0.58 16.99
N CYS A 603 24.17 1.82 17.42
CA CYS A 603 23.02 2.22 18.23
C CYS A 603 21.74 2.39 17.40
N LEU A 604 21.83 2.91 16.17
CA LEU A 604 20.68 3.14 15.29
C LEU A 604 20.49 2.02 14.26
N ALA A 605 19.28 1.45 14.20
CA ALA A 605 18.85 0.62 13.09
C ALA A 605 18.50 1.46 11.83
N LYS A 606 18.34 0.81 10.67
CA LYS A 606 18.09 1.48 9.36
C LYS A 606 16.87 2.42 9.36
N ASN A 607 15.86 2.14 10.18
CA ASN A 607 14.62 2.91 10.29
C ASN A 607 14.51 3.67 11.62
N GLN A 608 15.63 4.02 12.25
CA GLN A 608 15.64 4.74 13.51
C GLN A 608 16.35 6.09 13.40
N THR A 609 16.05 7.00 14.33
CA THR A 609 16.70 8.32 14.43
C THR A 609 16.56 8.88 15.85
N PHE A 610 17.41 9.84 16.20
CA PHE A 610 17.27 10.65 17.42
C PHE A 610 16.39 11.88 17.23
N THR A 611 16.00 12.19 15.98
CA THR A 611 15.25 13.40 15.65
C THR A 611 13.76 13.12 15.57
N ILE A 612 12.93 13.97 16.19
CA ILE A 612 11.47 13.89 16.16
C ILE A 612 10.89 15.31 15.99
N SER A 613 9.83 15.43 15.20
CA SER A 613 9.11 16.70 15.00
C SER A 613 8.19 17.03 16.18
N TYR A 614 7.79 18.29 16.34
CA TYR A 614 6.81 18.66 17.38
C TYR A 614 5.48 17.93 17.20
N THR A 615 5.04 17.80 15.95
CA THR A 615 3.79 17.11 15.62
C THR A 615 3.85 15.64 16.04
N ASP A 616 4.97 14.96 15.80
CA ASP A 616 5.13 13.55 16.18
C ASP A 616 5.42 13.36 17.68
N LEU A 617 6.11 14.31 18.31
CA LEU A 617 6.26 14.39 19.76
C LEU A 617 4.88 14.43 20.44
N PHE A 618 3.98 15.30 19.97
CA PHE A 618 2.63 15.42 20.49
C PHE A 618 1.80 14.14 20.27
N LYS A 619 1.96 13.48 19.12
CA LYS A 619 1.34 12.17 18.86
C LYS A 619 1.85 11.11 19.84
N ALA A 620 3.17 11.01 20.01
CA ALA A 620 3.78 10.05 20.92
C ALA A 620 3.32 10.27 22.36
N TYR A 621 3.33 11.50 22.86
CA TYR A 621 2.81 11.84 24.20
C TYR A 621 1.32 11.52 24.34
N SER A 622 0.57 11.67 23.25
CA SER A 622 -0.87 11.45 23.29
C SER A 622 -1.27 9.99 23.32
N PHE A 623 -0.60 9.16 22.53
CA PHE A 623 -1.03 7.80 22.26
C PHE A 623 -0.15 6.73 22.92
N ASP A 624 1.06 7.06 23.35
CA ASP A 624 1.95 6.12 24.06
C ASP A 624 1.99 6.42 25.55
N LYS A 625 1.36 5.54 26.34
CA LYS A 625 1.29 5.68 27.80
C LYS A 625 2.68 5.70 28.44
N ASN A 626 3.59 4.84 27.99
CA ASN A 626 4.93 4.74 28.57
C ASN A 626 5.72 6.00 28.27
N PHE A 627 5.69 6.47 27.02
CA PHE A 627 6.33 7.71 26.61
C PHE A 627 5.87 8.90 27.45
N ARG A 628 4.56 9.02 27.64
CA ARG A 628 3.97 10.06 28.50
C ARG A 628 4.45 9.95 29.95
N GLU A 629 4.47 8.75 30.52
CA GLU A 629 4.97 8.53 31.88
C GLU A 629 6.44 8.95 32.00
N ILE A 630 7.27 8.65 30.99
CA ILE A 630 8.67 9.07 30.92
C ILE A 630 8.79 10.59 30.85
N LEU A 631 8.08 11.26 29.95
CA LEU A 631 8.16 12.73 29.84
C LEU A 631 7.64 13.43 31.10
N ASN A 632 6.65 12.83 31.77
CA ASN A 632 6.16 13.32 33.06
C ASN A 632 7.15 13.10 34.22
N THR A 633 8.25 12.38 34.03
CA THR A 633 9.36 12.36 35.01
C THR A 633 10.20 13.64 34.95
N HIS A 634 10.10 14.41 33.85
CA HIS A 634 10.86 15.64 33.59
C HIS A 634 12.37 15.47 33.53
N GLN A 635 12.81 14.25 33.28
CA GLN A 635 14.23 13.95 33.09
C GLN A 635 14.67 14.07 31.63
N PHE A 636 13.74 14.35 30.71
CA PHE A 636 14.01 14.61 29.31
C PHE A 636 13.50 15.99 28.91
N LEU A 637 14.31 16.71 28.14
CA LEU A 637 13.98 18.01 27.54
C LEU A 637 13.97 17.89 26.02
N TYR A 638 13.08 18.63 25.37
CA TYR A 638 13.05 18.75 23.92
C TYR A 638 13.94 19.92 23.46
N ILE A 639 15.09 19.62 22.87
CA ILE A 639 16.07 20.62 22.40
C ILE A 639 16.42 20.29 20.95
N ASP A 640 16.26 21.29 20.06
CA ASP A 640 16.61 21.20 18.63
C ASP A 640 16.14 19.93 17.92
N GLY A 641 14.91 19.48 18.16
CA GLY A 641 14.36 18.28 17.51
C GLY A 641 14.69 16.96 18.20
N HIS A 642 15.29 17.00 19.39
CA HIS A 642 15.76 15.83 20.12
C HIS A 642 15.21 15.80 21.54
N LEU A 643 14.88 14.61 22.05
CA LEU A 643 14.53 14.40 23.46
C LEU A 643 15.74 13.91 24.24
N VAL A 644 16.30 14.80 25.06
CA VAL A 644 17.63 14.66 25.67
C VAL A 644 17.54 14.64 27.18
N LEU A 645 18.33 13.78 27.83
CA LEU A 645 18.43 13.71 29.28
C LEU A 645 18.85 15.06 29.88
N HIS A 646 18.07 15.53 30.86
CA HIS A 646 18.32 16.77 31.59
C HIS A 646 19.46 16.56 32.60
N ARG A 647 20.70 16.66 32.14
CA ARG A 647 21.92 16.69 32.96
C ARG A 647 22.86 17.77 32.45
N GLU A 648 23.59 18.43 33.35
CA GLU A 648 24.57 19.48 33.01
C GLU A 648 25.65 19.01 32.01
N LYS A 649 25.96 17.70 32.00
CA LYS A 649 26.86 17.10 31.01
C LYS A 649 26.34 17.28 29.56
N TYR A 650 25.03 17.26 29.36
CA TYR A 650 24.39 17.20 28.05
C TYR A 650 23.68 18.48 27.64
N VAL A 651 23.23 19.27 28.62
CA VAL A 651 22.46 20.50 28.40
C VAL A 651 23.17 21.67 29.07
N SER A 652 23.34 22.75 28.33
CA SER A 652 23.86 24.03 28.83
C SER A 652 22.92 25.18 28.46
N SER A 653 23.03 26.31 29.15
CA SER A 653 22.31 27.53 28.79
C SER A 653 23.18 28.40 27.87
N ASP A 654 22.59 28.90 26.79
CA ASP A 654 23.18 29.92 25.94
C ASP A 654 23.42 31.20 26.73
N ALA A 655 24.61 31.79 26.60
CA ALA A 655 25.03 32.93 27.42
C ALA A 655 24.33 34.24 27.04
N GLU A 656 23.84 34.37 25.80
CA GLU A 656 23.18 35.58 25.30
C GLU A 656 21.67 35.48 25.43
N THR A 657 21.09 34.31 25.18
CA THR A 657 19.63 34.12 25.16
C THR A 657 19.08 33.38 26.38
N GLY A 658 19.94 32.81 27.24
CA GLY A 658 19.52 31.99 28.38
C GLY A 658 18.85 30.66 28.00
N LYS A 659 18.90 30.29 26.71
CA LYS A 659 18.15 29.15 26.15
C LYS A 659 18.90 27.84 26.40
N ALA A 660 18.19 26.75 26.70
CA ALA A 660 18.81 25.43 26.73
C ALA A 660 19.28 24.99 25.34
N ILE A 661 20.56 24.67 25.22
CA ILE A 661 21.22 24.15 24.02
C ILE A 661 21.97 22.86 24.36
N LEU A 662 22.20 22.03 23.34
CA LEU A 662 23.01 20.83 23.50
C LEU A 662 24.49 21.20 23.66
N THR A 663 25.17 20.57 24.61
CA THR A 663 26.62 20.73 24.76
C THR A 663 27.34 20.08 23.56
N ALA A 664 28.56 20.53 23.28
CA ALA A 664 29.42 19.87 22.28
C ALA A 664 29.63 18.37 22.59
N TYR A 665 29.64 18.00 23.88
CA TYR A 665 29.70 16.60 24.30
C TYR A 665 28.45 15.84 23.87
N ALA A 666 27.25 16.38 24.11
CA ALA A 666 25.99 15.75 23.72
C ALA A 666 25.89 15.56 22.21
N LEU A 667 26.21 16.59 21.43
CA LEU A 667 26.25 16.50 19.96
C LEU A 667 27.25 15.45 19.46
N SER A 668 28.28 15.14 20.25
CA SER A 668 29.27 14.12 19.89
C SER A 668 28.87 12.69 20.33
N HIS A 669 27.94 12.56 21.28
CA HIS A 669 27.58 11.30 21.96
C HIS A 669 26.06 11.19 22.15
N MET A 670 25.29 11.37 21.07
CA MET A 670 23.83 11.42 21.16
C MET A 670 23.21 10.16 21.76
N GLU A 671 23.83 8.98 21.57
CA GLU A 671 23.40 7.73 22.18
C GLU A 671 23.41 7.76 23.72
N GLU A 672 24.28 8.55 24.35
CA GLU A 672 24.36 8.58 25.82
C GLU A 672 23.20 9.36 26.45
N CYS A 673 22.49 10.18 25.68
CA CYS A 673 21.56 11.17 26.22
C CYS A 673 20.22 11.27 25.49
N CYS A 674 20.09 10.79 24.26
CA CYS A 674 18.88 10.96 23.45
C CYS A 674 18.02 9.70 23.32
N LEU A 675 16.71 9.89 23.33
CA LEU A 675 15.75 8.84 22.96
C LEU A 675 15.76 8.58 21.45
N ILE A 676 15.58 7.31 21.09
CA ILE A 676 15.48 6.83 19.71
C ILE A 676 14.01 6.67 19.31
N PHE A 677 13.70 7.11 18.09
CA PHE A 677 12.38 6.98 17.47
C PHE A 677 12.46 6.10 16.22
N THR A 678 11.38 5.39 15.96
CA THR A 678 11.23 4.58 14.75
C THR A 678 10.55 5.41 13.67
N LYS A 679 11.17 5.47 12.48
CA LYS A 679 10.64 6.08 11.27
C LYS A 679 9.55 5.17 10.69
N GLY A 680 8.36 5.73 10.48
CA GLY A 680 7.25 5.09 9.79
C GLY A 680 6.55 6.09 8.88
N TYR A 681 5.87 5.64 7.83
CA TYR A 681 5.00 6.54 7.09
C TYR A 681 3.67 6.72 7.83
N SER A 682 2.92 7.79 7.55
CA SER A 682 1.63 8.06 8.21
C SER A 682 0.70 6.84 8.29
N TYR A 683 0.65 6.00 7.25
CA TYR A 683 -0.13 4.74 7.20
C TYR A 683 0.47 3.52 7.91
N GLN A 684 1.77 3.55 8.18
CA GLN A 684 2.48 2.54 8.97
C GLN A 684 2.64 3.00 10.42
N SER A 685 2.23 4.23 10.72
CA SER A 685 2.31 4.82 12.05
C SER A 685 1.55 3.96 13.05
N LYS A 686 2.21 3.64 14.16
CA LYS A 686 1.62 2.94 15.32
C LYS A 686 0.32 3.62 15.80
N TYR A 687 0.15 4.91 15.52
CA TYR A 687 -0.95 5.73 16.01
C TYR A 687 -2.18 5.75 15.10
N GLN A 688 -2.10 5.24 13.87
CA GLN A 688 -3.14 5.42 12.85
C GLN A 688 -4.45 4.65 13.09
N GLY A 689 -4.44 3.66 13.99
CA GLY A 689 -5.61 2.84 14.36
C GLY A 689 -6.28 3.22 15.68
N VAL A 690 -5.81 4.27 16.37
CA VAL A 690 -6.36 4.65 17.67
C VAL A 690 -7.65 5.43 17.44
N SER A 691 -8.77 5.02 18.06
CA SER A 691 -10.11 5.62 17.90
C SER A 691 -10.16 7.14 18.12
N HIS A 692 -9.21 7.69 18.90
CA HIS A 692 -9.07 9.11 19.19
C HIS A 692 -8.17 9.88 18.21
N TYR A 693 -7.46 9.19 17.29
CA TYR A 693 -6.56 9.80 16.31
C TYR A 693 -7.29 10.76 15.36
N ALA A 694 -8.45 10.35 14.85
CA ALA A 694 -9.29 11.18 13.98
C ALA A 694 -9.82 12.44 14.69
N GLN A 695 -10.11 12.36 16.00
CA GLN A 695 -10.52 13.49 16.83
C GLN A 695 -9.37 14.48 17.09
N PHE A 696 -8.13 13.98 17.15
CA PHE A 696 -6.93 14.77 17.42
C PHE A 696 -6.41 15.53 16.19
N MET A 697 -6.73 15.09 14.97
CA MET A 697 -6.18 15.67 13.73
C MET A 697 -7.15 16.61 12.96
N HIS A 698 -8.30 16.97 13.53
CA HIS A 698 -9.36 17.74 12.83
C HIS A 698 -8.95 19.08 12.18
N ARG A 699 -7.80 19.67 12.51
CA ARG A 699 -7.31 20.93 11.92
C ARG A 699 -6.14 20.78 10.95
N LEU A 700 -5.47 19.63 10.92
CA LEU A 700 -4.38 19.37 9.98
C LEU A 700 -4.89 18.34 8.96
N PRO A 701 -5.03 18.69 7.67
CA PRO A 701 -5.37 17.67 6.68
C PRO A 701 -4.30 16.58 6.73
N PRO A 702 -4.69 15.28 6.82
CA PRO A 702 -3.72 14.20 6.76
C PRO A 702 -2.92 14.34 5.46
N GLN A 703 -1.62 14.53 5.59
CA GLN A 703 -0.71 14.61 4.44
C GLN A 703 -0.29 13.18 4.08
N ASP A 704 -0.79 12.69 2.95
CA ASP A 704 -0.38 11.40 2.41
C ASP A 704 1.12 11.42 2.08
N GLY A 705 1.87 10.41 2.57
CA GLY A 705 3.30 10.25 2.27
C GLY A 705 4.27 10.96 3.23
N GLN A 706 3.81 11.62 4.30
CA GLN A 706 4.70 12.16 5.32
C GLN A 706 5.35 11.04 6.14
N VAL A 707 6.66 11.15 6.37
CA VAL A 707 7.39 10.32 7.35
C VAL A 707 7.04 10.83 8.74
N GLU A 708 6.43 9.97 9.54
CA GLU A 708 6.16 10.17 10.97
C GLU A 708 7.18 9.40 11.81
N TYR A 709 7.36 9.83 13.05
CA TYR A 709 8.22 9.16 14.01
C TYR A 709 7.38 8.65 15.19
N SER A 710 7.59 7.39 15.58
CA SER A 710 6.90 6.79 16.71
C SER A 710 7.86 6.35 17.80
N PHE A 711 7.43 6.48 19.05
CA PHE A 711 8.18 6.00 20.19
C PHE A 711 8.02 4.48 20.36
N GLU A 712 9.15 3.82 20.63
CA GLU A 712 9.22 2.42 21.01
C GLU A 712 10.09 2.21 22.24
N MET A 713 9.69 1.26 23.09
CA MET A 713 10.47 0.85 24.24
C MET A 713 11.56 -0.15 23.84
N ASN A 714 12.46 0.29 22.96
CA ASN A 714 13.57 -0.50 22.46
C ASN A 714 14.65 -0.72 23.56
N ALA A 715 15.67 -1.54 23.27
CA ALA A 715 16.73 -1.84 24.26
C ALA A 715 17.49 -0.58 24.71
N HIS A 716 17.75 0.34 23.78
CA HIS A 716 18.42 1.62 24.04
C HIS A 716 17.62 2.50 24.98
N ASN A 717 16.38 2.84 24.60
CA ASN A 717 15.49 3.69 25.39
C ASN A 717 15.29 3.10 26.80
N ARG A 718 15.12 1.77 26.92
CA ARG A 718 15.04 1.11 28.23
C ARG A 718 16.28 1.34 29.08
N ASN A 719 17.47 1.18 28.51
CA ASN A 719 18.71 1.38 29.24
C ASN A 719 18.86 2.85 29.69
N LEU A 720 18.62 3.79 28.77
CA LEU A 720 18.68 5.22 29.05
C LEU A 720 17.70 5.64 30.16
N ILE A 721 16.48 5.09 30.12
CA ILE A 721 15.45 5.33 31.14
C ILE A 721 15.79 4.60 32.46
N GLN A 722 16.53 3.50 32.46
CA GLN A 722 16.97 2.84 33.69
C GLN A 722 18.11 3.60 34.39
N GLN A 723 18.89 4.39 33.66
CA GLN A 723 19.95 5.24 34.23
C GLN A 723 19.40 6.46 35.00
N ILE A 724 18.09 6.66 34.95
CA ILE A 724 17.35 7.67 35.70
C ILE A 724 17.17 7.16 37.13
N GLU A 725 17.79 7.82 38.10
CA GLU A 725 17.46 7.64 39.50
C GLU A 725 16.07 8.26 39.76
N ASN A 726 15.21 7.56 40.52
CA ASN A 726 13.91 8.06 40.96
C ASN A 726 14.10 9.37 41.75
N ALA A 727 13.97 10.50 41.07
CA ALA A 727 14.08 11.83 41.67
C ALA A 727 12.80 12.18 42.46
N GLU A 728 12.49 11.39 43.49
CA GLU A 728 11.53 11.79 44.52
C GLU A 728 12.19 12.83 45.43
N ASN A 729 12.24 14.11 45.02
CA ASN A 729 12.60 15.18 45.95
C ASN A 729 12.04 16.58 45.65
N ARG A 730 11.06 16.75 44.75
CA ARG A 730 10.49 18.08 44.45
C ARG A 730 9.18 18.43 45.17
N THR A 731 8.50 17.47 45.81
CA THR A 731 7.26 17.70 46.56
C THR A 731 7.43 18.51 47.86
N ARG A 732 8.68 18.72 48.32
CA ARG A 732 8.97 19.49 49.55
C ARG A 732 8.98 21.02 49.34
N LYS A 733 9.22 21.53 48.12
CA LYS A 733 9.26 22.98 47.84
C LYS A 733 7.87 23.58 47.62
N ILE A 734 6.95 22.84 47.01
CA ILE A 734 5.58 23.29 46.67
C ILE A 734 4.79 23.72 47.92
N ARG A 735 5.05 23.09 49.08
CA ARG A 735 4.40 23.42 50.37
C ARG A 735 4.77 24.79 50.95
N LYS A 736 5.68 25.54 50.32
CA LYS A 736 6.15 26.85 50.81
C LYS A 736 5.43 28.05 50.20
N TYR A 737 4.66 27.86 49.13
CA TYR A 737 3.99 28.97 48.45
C TYR A 737 2.63 29.27 49.08
N ALA A 738 2.30 30.57 49.23
CA ALA A 738 1.05 31.06 49.81
C ALA A 738 -0.18 30.65 48.99
N ASP A 739 -1.38 30.66 49.57
CA ASP A 739 -2.59 30.11 48.93
C ASP A 739 -3.06 30.94 47.71
N SER A 740 -2.77 32.25 47.67
CA SER A 740 -3.20 33.14 46.57
C SER A 740 -2.28 33.10 45.34
N LEU A 741 -2.87 33.33 44.15
CA LEU A 741 -2.14 33.39 42.87
C LEU A 741 -1.15 34.57 42.83
N GLY A 742 -1.58 35.75 43.28
CA GLY A 742 -0.77 36.98 43.24
C GLY A 742 0.47 36.89 44.12
N GLU A 743 0.34 36.38 45.35
CA GLU A 743 1.48 36.19 46.26
C GLU A 743 2.45 35.13 45.74
N THR A 744 1.92 34.06 45.14
CA THR A 744 2.74 33.01 44.50
C THR A 744 3.55 33.58 43.34
N LEU A 745 2.94 34.41 42.49
CA LEU A 745 3.62 35.08 41.38
C LEU A 745 4.74 36.02 41.87
N VAL A 746 4.51 36.78 42.94
CA VAL A 746 5.52 37.67 43.54
C VAL A 746 6.69 36.86 44.12
N ALA A 747 6.40 35.74 44.79
CA ALA A 747 7.42 34.86 45.33
C ALA A 747 8.30 34.25 44.23
N LEU A 748 7.68 33.74 43.16
CA LEU A 748 8.39 33.14 42.01
C LEU A 748 9.23 34.18 41.26
N GLN A 749 8.73 35.40 41.04
CA GLN A 749 9.52 36.49 40.44
C GLN A 749 10.76 36.83 41.26
N LYS A 750 10.63 36.85 42.59
CA LYS A 750 11.74 37.15 43.50
C LYS A 750 12.78 36.03 43.50
N GLU A 751 12.36 34.77 43.45
CA GLU A 751 13.26 33.61 43.35
C GLU A 751 14.02 33.56 42.02
N LYS A 752 13.35 33.95 40.93
CA LYS A 752 13.92 33.97 39.57
C LYS A 752 14.65 35.27 39.24
N HIS A 753 14.68 36.24 40.16
CA HIS A 753 15.30 37.57 39.97
C HIS A 753 14.77 38.36 38.75
N LEU A 754 13.47 38.24 38.45
CA LEU A 754 12.83 38.89 37.30
C LEU A 754 12.08 40.16 37.71
N SER A 755 12.29 41.26 36.98
CA SER A 755 11.44 42.45 37.04
C SER A 755 10.12 42.24 36.27
N ASN A 756 9.13 43.12 36.49
CA ASN A 756 7.87 43.06 35.75
C ASN A 756 8.07 43.19 34.23
N LYS A 757 9.05 44.00 33.82
CA LYS A 757 9.37 44.21 32.41
C LYS A 757 9.99 42.97 31.80
N GLU A 758 11.00 42.40 32.45
CA GLU A 758 11.66 41.16 32.00
C GLU A 758 10.68 39.99 31.95
N LEU A 759 9.79 39.86 32.94
CA LEU A 759 8.74 38.85 32.91
C LEU A 759 7.73 39.11 31.79
N SER A 760 7.38 40.37 31.53
CA SER A 760 6.48 40.72 30.42
C SER A 760 7.05 40.28 29.08
N ASP A 761 8.34 40.58 28.85
CA ASP A 761 9.07 40.20 27.65
C ASP A 761 9.18 38.66 27.50
N ALA A 762 9.42 37.95 28.60
CA ALA A 762 9.57 36.48 28.61
C ALA A 762 8.24 35.70 28.54
N SER A 763 7.11 36.30 28.94
CA SER A 763 5.79 35.63 29.03
C SER A 763 4.77 36.11 27.99
N LEU A 764 5.08 37.15 27.21
CA LEU A 764 4.12 37.84 26.33
C LEU A 764 2.84 38.27 27.07
N VAL A 765 2.95 38.53 28.37
CA VAL A 765 1.88 39.08 29.19
C VAL A 765 2.20 40.52 29.49
N GLY A 766 1.31 41.45 29.13
CA GLY A 766 1.56 42.89 29.29
C GLY A 766 1.83 43.27 30.75
N GLU A 767 2.77 44.20 30.99
CA GLU A 767 3.15 44.63 32.35
C GLU A 767 1.96 45.06 33.22
N LYS A 768 0.95 45.73 32.64
CA LYS A 768 -0.28 46.11 33.34
C LYS A 768 -1.08 44.89 33.80
N THR A 769 -1.13 43.84 32.99
CA THR A 769 -1.79 42.57 33.32
C THR A 769 -1.05 41.87 34.45
N ILE A 770 0.27 41.84 34.43
CA ILE A 770 1.10 41.31 35.52
C ILE A 770 0.83 42.07 36.83
N GLN A 771 0.77 43.41 36.77
CA GLN A 771 0.45 44.24 37.94
C GLN A 771 -0.94 43.97 38.51
N ARG A 772 -1.95 43.76 37.66
CA ARG A 772 -3.30 43.39 38.10
C ARG A 772 -3.31 42.04 38.81
N ILE A 773 -2.67 41.01 38.23
CA ILE A 773 -2.57 39.68 38.86
C ILE A 773 -1.88 39.74 40.23
N ARG A 774 -0.90 40.64 40.39
CA ARG A 774 -0.16 40.81 41.66
C ARG A 774 -0.97 41.51 42.75
N ASN A 775 -1.78 42.50 42.38
CA ASN A 775 -2.35 43.47 43.35
C ASN A 775 -3.88 43.38 43.50
N GLU A 776 -4.59 42.83 42.52
CA GLU A 776 -6.05 42.75 42.49
C GLU A 776 -6.51 41.30 42.69
N GLU A 777 -6.92 40.96 43.92
CA GLU A 777 -7.29 39.58 44.29
C GLU A 777 -8.53 39.04 43.53
N GLU A 778 -9.41 39.94 43.06
CA GLU A 778 -10.59 39.60 42.27
C GLU A 778 -10.28 39.39 40.77
N TYR A 779 -9.10 39.79 40.29
CA TYR A 779 -8.75 39.69 38.87
C TYR A 779 -8.55 38.22 38.45
N ARG A 780 -9.30 37.78 37.43
CA ARG A 780 -9.25 36.42 36.88
C ARG A 780 -8.50 36.41 35.54
N PRO A 781 -7.26 35.91 35.46
CA PRO A 781 -6.53 35.82 34.20
C PRO A 781 -7.08 34.70 33.30
N THR A 782 -6.82 34.80 31.99
CA THR A 782 -7.15 33.73 31.03
C THR A 782 -6.15 32.57 31.15
N LEU A 783 -6.55 31.36 30.73
CA LEU A 783 -5.66 30.19 30.69
C LEU A 783 -4.37 30.49 29.91
N GLN A 784 -4.46 31.24 28.82
CA GLN A 784 -3.35 31.57 27.92
C GLN A 784 -2.38 32.54 28.60
N THR A 785 -2.90 33.45 29.41
CA THR A 785 -2.09 34.35 30.24
C THR A 785 -1.33 33.56 31.30
N VAL A 786 -1.99 32.61 31.99
CA VAL A 786 -1.35 31.80 33.04
C VAL A 786 -0.31 30.86 32.46
N LEU A 787 -0.60 30.19 31.33
CA LEU A 787 0.37 29.38 30.60
C LEU A 787 1.56 30.21 30.12
N GLY A 788 1.33 31.42 29.60
CA GLY A 788 2.41 32.34 29.22
C GLY A 788 3.31 32.69 30.40
N LEU A 789 2.75 32.96 31.59
CA LEU A 789 3.51 33.18 32.81
C LEU A 789 4.29 31.93 33.26
N CYS A 790 3.74 30.72 33.10
CA CYS A 790 4.47 29.48 33.41
C CYS A 790 5.76 29.35 32.58
N PHE A 791 5.71 29.66 31.28
CA PHE A 791 6.90 29.64 30.42
C PHE A 791 7.84 30.82 30.71
N GLY A 792 7.32 32.03 30.91
CA GLY A 792 8.14 33.20 31.22
C GLY A 792 8.90 33.09 32.56
N LEU A 793 8.34 32.38 33.54
CA LEU A 793 9.00 32.06 34.81
C LEU A 793 9.86 30.79 34.74
N GLN A 794 9.84 30.06 33.61
CA GLN A 794 10.43 28.73 33.46
C GLN A 794 10.05 27.81 34.62
N LEU A 795 8.75 27.68 34.87
CA LEU A 795 8.24 26.86 35.96
C LEU A 795 8.36 25.37 35.61
N PRO A 796 8.99 24.56 36.47
CA PRO A 796 8.93 23.12 36.30
C PRO A 796 7.47 22.64 36.45
N PRO A 797 7.09 21.49 35.86
CA PRO A 797 5.68 21.15 35.73
C PRO A 797 4.88 21.02 37.02
N PRO A 798 5.45 20.51 38.15
CA PRO A 798 4.74 20.54 39.43
C PRO A 798 4.41 21.97 39.93
N GLU A 799 5.30 22.94 39.67
CA GLU A 799 5.06 24.35 40.00
C GLU A 799 4.09 24.99 39.00
N ALA A 800 4.18 24.63 37.71
CA ALA A 800 3.24 25.09 36.70
C ALA A 800 1.81 24.55 36.94
N GLU A 801 1.67 23.28 37.34
CA GLU A 801 0.39 22.67 37.73
C GLU A 801 -0.18 23.36 38.97
N MET A 802 0.65 23.56 40.01
CA MET A 802 0.26 24.34 41.19
C MET A 802 -0.20 25.77 40.79
N PHE A 803 0.55 26.43 39.91
CA PHE A 803 0.25 27.80 39.48
C PHE A 803 -1.05 27.88 38.68
N LEU A 804 -1.31 26.89 37.80
CA LEU A 804 -2.57 26.74 37.08
C LEU A 804 -3.74 26.48 38.04
N GLU A 805 -3.57 25.57 39.02
CA GLU A 805 -4.60 25.26 40.01
C GLU A 805 -4.98 26.48 40.84
N LYS A 806 -3.99 27.29 41.26
CA LYS A 806 -4.22 28.56 41.98
C LYS A 806 -4.95 29.60 41.14
N ALA A 807 -4.80 29.56 39.82
CA ALA A 807 -5.56 30.39 38.89
C ALA A 807 -6.97 29.81 38.56
N GLY A 808 -7.30 28.63 39.07
CA GLY A 808 -8.58 27.96 38.85
C GLY A 808 -8.64 27.09 37.58
N PHE A 809 -7.49 26.76 36.99
CA PHE A 809 -7.41 25.91 35.79
C PHE A 809 -6.89 24.52 36.12
N ASN A 810 -7.54 23.49 35.56
CA ASN A 810 -7.05 22.12 35.59
C ASN A 810 -7.07 21.55 34.17
N LEU A 811 -5.89 21.34 33.61
CA LEU A 811 -5.74 20.81 32.26
C LEU A 811 -6.27 19.36 32.19
N ASN A 812 -7.34 19.15 31.43
CA ASN A 812 -8.06 17.90 31.31
C ASN A 812 -7.59 17.09 30.09
N ARG A 813 -7.41 15.79 30.31
CA ARG A 813 -7.02 14.83 29.26
C ARG A 813 -8.07 14.61 28.18
N ARG A 814 -9.32 15.06 28.41
CA ARG A 814 -10.42 14.93 27.44
C ARG A 814 -10.42 16.02 26.37
N TYR A 815 -9.75 17.15 26.60
CA TYR A 815 -9.68 18.26 25.65
C TYR A 815 -8.31 18.29 24.97
N ARG A 816 -8.32 18.28 23.62
CA ARG A 816 -7.11 18.21 22.77
C ARG A 816 -6.09 19.29 23.14
N ASP A 817 -6.54 20.54 23.19
CA ASP A 817 -5.67 21.71 23.35
C ASP A 817 -5.01 21.71 24.74
N GLU A 818 -5.80 21.42 25.80
CA GLU A 818 -5.31 21.29 27.17
C GLU A 818 -4.31 20.15 27.34
N TYR A 819 -4.46 19.09 26.54
CA TYR A 819 -3.58 17.95 26.57
C TYR A 819 -2.25 18.19 25.83
N ILE A 820 -2.27 19.02 24.77
CA ILE A 820 -1.05 19.55 24.14
C ILE A 820 -0.34 20.51 25.10
N TYR A 821 -1.07 21.36 25.83
CA TYR A 821 -0.50 22.21 26.88
C TYR A 821 0.23 21.39 27.95
N LYS A 822 -0.29 20.22 28.34
CA LYS A 822 0.44 19.30 29.23
C LYS A 822 1.74 18.77 28.61
N CYS A 823 1.75 18.47 27.31
CA CYS A 823 2.94 17.97 26.65
C CYS A 823 4.05 19.03 26.60
N ILE A 824 3.72 20.27 26.21
CA ILE A 824 4.70 21.35 26.16
C ILE A 824 5.21 21.72 27.56
N LEU A 825 4.37 21.65 28.59
CA LEU A 825 4.83 21.81 29.98
C LEU A 825 5.73 20.63 30.38
N ALA A 826 5.45 19.40 29.96
CA ALA A 826 6.28 18.25 30.35
C ALA A 826 7.66 18.23 29.67
N ALA A 827 7.74 18.61 28.39
CA ALA A 827 8.92 18.41 27.55
C ALA A 827 9.61 19.70 27.07
N CYS A 828 8.91 20.84 27.06
CA CYS A 828 9.38 22.08 26.44
C CYS A 828 9.54 23.25 27.43
N THR A 829 9.68 22.99 28.74
CA THR A 829 9.79 24.05 29.77
C THR A 829 10.94 25.01 29.57
N GLU A 830 12.04 24.52 28.97
CA GLU A 830 13.26 25.30 28.72
C GLU A 830 13.23 26.01 27.36
N ASN A 831 12.18 25.80 26.54
CA ASN A 831 11.98 26.51 25.29
C ASN A 831 11.44 27.92 25.56
N SER A 832 11.81 28.86 24.70
CA SER A 832 11.24 30.21 24.80
C SER A 832 9.75 30.19 24.45
N ILE A 833 8.98 31.13 25.01
CA ILE A 833 7.55 31.26 24.69
C ILE A 833 7.29 31.47 23.19
N PHE A 834 8.25 32.05 22.47
CA PHE A 834 8.17 32.26 21.02
C PHE A 834 8.25 30.94 20.24
N GLU A 835 9.19 30.07 20.62
CA GLU A 835 9.29 28.74 20.03
C GLU A 835 8.04 27.93 20.35
N VAL A 836 7.56 27.99 21.59
CA VAL A 836 6.31 27.32 22.00
C VAL A 836 5.12 27.85 21.20
N ASN A 837 5.00 29.17 21.00
CA ASN A 837 3.93 29.75 20.21
C ASN A 837 4.03 29.39 18.73
N GLU A 838 5.24 29.34 18.16
CA GLU A 838 5.45 28.83 16.80
C GLU A 838 5.00 27.37 16.67
N MET A 839 5.32 26.52 17.65
CA MET A 839 4.85 25.13 17.71
C MET A 839 3.32 25.05 17.77
N LEU A 840 2.69 25.89 18.61
CA LEU A 840 1.23 25.93 18.78
C LEU A 840 0.53 26.39 17.49
N GLU A 841 1.00 27.48 16.89
CA GLU A 841 0.46 28.03 15.64
C GLU A 841 0.55 27.03 14.48
N LYS A 842 1.71 26.37 14.31
CA LYS A 842 1.90 25.30 13.30
C LYS A 842 0.94 24.13 13.47
N ASN A 843 0.44 23.89 14.69
CA ASN A 843 -0.55 22.85 15.00
C ASN A 843 -1.99 23.37 15.09
N GLY A 844 -2.21 24.64 14.70
CA GLY A 844 -3.51 25.30 14.65
C GLY A 844 -4.10 25.61 16.02
N LEU A 845 -3.26 25.87 17.03
CA LEU A 845 -3.63 26.23 18.40
C LEU A 845 -3.41 27.72 18.66
N GLN A 846 -4.05 28.24 19.71
CA GLN A 846 -3.87 29.62 20.12
C GLN A 846 -2.50 29.81 20.79
N PRO A 847 -1.75 30.88 20.44
CA PRO A 847 -0.53 31.25 21.14
C PRO A 847 -0.82 31.67 22.60
N LEU A 848 0.18 31.47 23.46
CA LEU A 848 0.21 31.82 24.87
C LEU A 848 0.55 33.29 25.07
N GLY A 849 0.11 33.88 26.18
CA GLY A 849 0.26 35.29 26.51
C GLY A 849 -1.08 36.02 26.68
N SER A 850 -1.02 37.32 26.98
CA SER A 850 -2.22 38.18 27.13
C SER A 850 -2.52 39.01 25.88
N ASP A 851 -1.56 39.14 24.97
CA ASP A 851 -1.70 39.86 23.70
C ASP A 851 -0.73 39.27 22.65
N PRO A 852 -1.22 38.45 21.70
CA PRO A 852 -0.36 37.81 20.71
C PRO A 852 0.24 38.76 19.66
N GLU A 853 -0.19 40.03 19.59
CA GLU A 853 0.41 41.02 18.68
C GLU A 853 1.65 41.72 19.26
N ILE A 854 1.92 41.62 20.56
CA ILE A 854 2.96 42.41 21.25
C ILE A 854 4.41 42.03 20.86
N SER A 855 4.68 40.92 20.16
CA SER A 855 6.09 40.57 19.88
C SER A 855 6.35 39.66 18.66
N TYR A 856 5.93 40.09 17.47
CA TYR A 856 6.58 39.60 16.22
C TYR A 856 7.53 40.63 15.60
N SER A 857 7.49 41.89 16.05
CA SER A 857 8.27 43.01 15.50
C SER A 857 9.68 43.15 16.08
N ASN A 858 9.96 42.59 17.26
CA ASN A 858 11.23 42.74 17.98
C ASN A 858 12.06 41.45 18.10
N TYR A 859 11.64 40.34 17.49
CA TYR A 859 12.41 39.10 17.51
C TYR A 859 13.56 39.18 16.48
N PRO A 860 14.84 39.06 16.89
CA PRO A 860 15.98 39.09 15.99
C PRO A 860 16.06 37.77 15.21
N GLY A 861 15.19 37.60 14.22
CA GLY A 861 15.10 36.37 13.42
C GLY A 861 14.12 36.42 12.26
N LYS A 862 13.12 37.32 12.31
CA LYS A 862 12.23 37.61 11.17
C LYS A 862 12.56 38.97 10.57
N ARG A 863 13.59 39.06 9.72
CA ARG A 863 13.54 40.04 8.64
C ARG A 863 12.40 39.59 7.72
N LYS A 864 11.34 40.39 7.62
CA LYS A 864 10.32 40.23 6.57
C LYS A 864 11.04 40.21 5.23
N SER A 865 11.16 39.03 4.62
CA SER A 865 11.44 38.92 3.19
C SER A 865 10.16 39.37 2.47
N GLY A 866 10.22 40.57 1.90
CA GLY A 866 9.30 40.98 0.84
C GLY A 866 9.66 40.30 -0.47
#